data_AF-A0A7J4XF70-F1
#
_entry.id   AF-A0A7J4XF70-F1
#
_cell.length_a   1.000
_cell.length_b   1.000
_cell.length_c   1.000
_cell.angle_alpha   90.00
_cell.angle_beta   90.00
_cell.angle_gamma   90.00
#
_symmetry.space_group_name_H-M   'P 1'
#
loop_
_entity.id
_entity.type
_entity.pdbx_description
1 polymer ?
#
loop_
_entity_poly.entity_id
_entity_poly.type
_entity_poly.pdbx_seq_one_letter_code
_entity_poly.pdbx_strand_id
1 'polypeptide(L)'
;MRKNTFLSVALLAASVSVVNAQEAPKELFWQNSSNTGIWSIMDSEWGEDLGGFYLPTGWQEGCMAVFNGGGAFADADGNAKTVESIKVSGEMQVGGIKFDSDKNYSISYSSDKATDKIVGDGTLIKEGTGTLTLNVLNQLKGGTIVRGGQVNSDKKDSPNVFGDTIVLDNGSIGVAMSEISTPACQFTVPVGIPEGKVGSIWAGRYLQFTNKFYGKGTLVIYAGGERTYITDDKAGKKDMTCWDDFEGDLVVAANKTVEYAEGKAPAFFGLQFNTTKTFTGVADMEGIDSTLVNTKVTLKEDAGLTGVSGTRCFAIGELNAEEGGFLSGYGSGSSNPVIWWSIGNSNTDVTNLPLWLRDNTKANKNAFGVIKEGTGTYIFTGTKNSDTGKVFLGLHVKKGRAYINTPVDDPTITALCRSEKTAMAIYEGAIGGGNGRITSEVIVDGGTLEVGCQGIGQLILDDIEGQSLKSPLTVKNGGTVEFELANATSYDKLTSNNTATFNGNKIIVKAAETFDIKDGDSFTILDAAIKPEGDTYEVEFQGFPVSLTLAATEESYQSGTKTEGEGETATEVPVMGYKIVITAKGSGSGTGLEDFNVADELAVYAQNGSIVVKGAGVENVIVMNTQGQVVANTNASIIPMNTVQGMYIVKVKTIAGIVTKKVIL
;
A
#
# COMPACT_ATOMS: atom_id res chain seq x y z
N MET A 1 1.26 -100.18 27.29
CA MET A 1 1.65 -98.75 27.29
C MET A 1 1.87 -98.31 25.85
N ARG A 2 1.09 -97.32 25.39
CA ARG A 2 1.08 -96.81 24.01
C ARG A 2 2.40 -96.12 23.67
N LYS A 3 3.03 -96.47 22.54
CA LYS A 3 3.97 -95.62 21.80
C LYS A 3 3.72 -95.81 20.31
N ASN A 4 3.26 -94.73 19.68
CA ASN A 4 2.88 -94.67 18.28
C ASN A 4 4.11 -94.50 17.37
N THR A 5 3.98 -95.16 16.23
CA THR A 5 4.65 -95.14 14.94
C THR A 5 5.37 -93.83 14.56
N PHE A 6 6.64 -93.94 14.17
CA PHE A 6 7.34 -92.95 13.35
C PHE A 6 6.99 -93.18 11.89
N LEU A 7 6.49 -92.16 11.19
CA LEU A 7 6.43 -92.12 9.74
C LEU A 7 6.88 -90.73 9.26
N SER A 8 7.85 -90.76 8.35
CA SER A 8 8.52 -89.65 7.68
C SER A 8 7.58 -88.87 6.74
N VAL A 9 7.68 -87.54 6.77
CA VAL A 9 7.17 -86.66 5.71
C VAL A 9 8.30 -85.75 5.27
N ALA A 10 8.67 -85.89 3.99
CA ALA A 10 9.54 -84.97 3.28
C ALA A 10 8.84 -83.63 3.10
N LEU A 11 9.46 -82.54 3.54
CA LEU A 11 9.01 -81.19 3.21
C LEU A 11 9.96 -80.61 2.15
N LEU A 12 9.40 -80.44 0.94
CA LEU A 12 10.01 -79.70 -0.16
C LEU A 12 10.42 -78.31 0.31
N ALA A 13 11.68 -77.94 0.11
CA ALA A 13 12.12 -76.56 0.17
C ALA A 13 11.51 -75.79 -1.01
N ALA A 14 10.38 -75.14 -0.77
CA ALA A 14 9.92 -74.04 -1.62
C ALA A 14 10.78 -72.81 -1.26
N SER A 15 11.73 -72.49 -2.11
CA SER A 15 12.39 -71.18 -2.12
C SER A 15 11.35 -70.12 -2.48
N VAL A 16 10.62 -69.63 -1.48
CA VAL A 16 9.93 -68.35 -1.57
C VAL A 16 11.03 -67.31 -1.57
N SER A 17 11.30 -66.71 -2.73
CA SER A 17 11.94 -65.41 -2.80
C SER A 17 11.15 -64.48 -1.90
N VAL A 18 11.70 -64.19 -0.71
CA VAL A 18 11.28 -63.06 0.10
C VAL A 18 11.66 -61.85 -0.74
N VAL A 19 10.75 -61.40 -1.59
CA VAL A 19 10.74 -60.00 -2.00
C VAL A 19 10.57 -59.28 -0.67
N ASN A 20 11.61 -58.58 -0.21
CA ASN A 20 11.50 -57.66 0.91
C ASN A 20 10.29 -56.79 0.62
N ALA A 21 9.17 -57.04 1.29
CA ALA A 21 8.08 -56.09 1.35
C ALA A 21 8.65 -54.93 2.15
N GLN A 22 9.15 -53.90 1.44
CA GLN A 22 9.54 -52.65 2.05
C GLN A 22 8.33 -52.19 2.88
N GLU A 23 8.49 -52.11 4.20
CA GLU A 23 7.42 -51.67 5.09
C GLU A 23 6.86 -50.35 4.56
N ALA A 24 5.53 -50.18 4.61
CA ALA A 24 4.90 -48.97 4.12
C ALA A 24 5.55 -47.74 4.77
N PRO A 25 5.78 -46.63 4.03
CA PRO A 25 6.33 -45.40 4.59
C PRO A 25 5.61 -44.99 5.88
N LYS A 26 6.38 -44.79 6.97
CA LYS A 26 5.88 -44.35 8.28
C LYS A 26 6.36 -42.94 8.60
N GLU A 27 5.76 -42.34 9.63
CA GLU A 27 6.31 -41.15 10.28
C GLU A 27 7.41 -41.56 11.26
N LEU A 28 8.59 -40.96 11.09
CA LEU A 28 9.71 -41.12 12.00
C LEU A 28 10.00 -39.79 12.66
N PHE A 29 10.15 -39.78 13.97
CA PHE A 29 10.34 -38.58 14.78
C PHE A 29 11.79 -38.40 15.18
N TRP A 30 12.32 -37.19 15.02
CA TRP A 30 13.69 -36.85 15.42
C TRP A 30 13.83 -36.83 16.95
N GLN A 31 14.66 -37.71 17.48
CA GLN A 31 14.91 -37.82 18.93
C GLN A 31 16.32 -37.38 19.33
N ASN A 32 17.30 -37.45 18.41
CA ASN A 32 18.73 -37.30 18.73
C ASN A 32 19.17 -38.24 19.88
N SER A 33 18.76 -39.51 19.82
CA SER A 33 18.95 -40.50 20.89
C SER A 33 20.41 -40.88 21.16
N SER A 34 21.31 -40.74 20.17
CA SER A 34 22.75 -41.01 20.31
C SER A 34 23.61 -39.75 20.46
N ASN A 35 23.00 -38.56 20.51
CA ASN A 35 23.69 -37.26 20.60
C ASN A 35 24.73 -37.01 19.48
N THR A 36 24.62 -37.70 18.33
CA THR A 36 25.52 -37.45 17.20
C THR A 36 25.09 -36.20 16.43
N GLY A 37 23.79 -35.89 16.44
CA GLY A 37 23.22 -34.82 15.63
C GLY A 37 23.30 -35.09 14.12
N ILE A 38 23.43 -36.35 13.70
CA ILE A 38 23.57 -36.74 12.29
C ILE A 38 22.28 -37.39 11.78
N TRP A 39 21.74 -36.88 10.67
CA TRP A 39 20.72 -37.54 9.88
C TRP A 39 21.40 -38.31 8.74
N SER A 40 21.49 -39.63 8.90
CA SER A 40 22.02 -40.55 7.89
C SER A 40 21.19 -41.84 7.81
N ILE A 41 21.42 -42.65 6.78
CA ILE A 41 20.84 -44.00 6.64
C ILE A 41 21.44 -45.03 7.63
N MET A 42 22.57 -44.69 8.28
CA MET A 42 23.31 -45.60 9.15
C MET A 42 23.08 -45.33 10.64
N ASP A 43 22.55 -44.15 11.00
CA ASP A 43 22.42 -43.71 12.40
C ASP A 43 21.01 -43.90 12.96
N SER A 44 20.92 -44.14 14.27
CA SER A 44 19.68 -44.41 15.01
C SER A 44 19.06 -43.17 15.68
N GLU A 45 19.07 -42.00 15.01
CA GLU A 45 18.56 -40.74 15.61
C GLU A 45 17.03 -40.56 15.51
N TRP A 46 16.34 -41.55 14.92
CA TRP A 46 14.91 -41.56 14.63
C TRP A 46 14.16 -42.57 15.48
N GLY A 47 12.91 -42.26 15.83
CA GLY A 47 12.01 -43.20 16.48
C GLY A 47 10.58 -43.19 15.98
N GLU A 48 9.89 -44.32 16.16
CA GLU A 48 8.46 -44.47 15.89
C GLU A 48 7.64 -44.02 17.10
N ASP A 49 6.54 -43.29 16.88
CA ASP A 49 5.59 -42.94 17.93
C ASP A 49 4.59 -44.08 18.17
N LEU A 50 4.58 -44.63 19.39
CA LEU A 50 3.62 -45.62 19.87
C LEU A 50 2.65 -45.03 20.89
N GLY A 51 2.05 -43.88 20.58
CA GLY A 51 1.03 -43.24 21.41
C GLY A 51 1.61 -42.34 22.50
N GLY A 52 2.60 -41.51 22.14
CA GLY A 52 3.37 -40.65 23.02
C GLY A 52 4.67 -41.28 23.53
N PHE A 53 5.02 -42.48 23.05
CA PHE A 53 6.24 -43.19 23.41
C PHE A 53 7.09 -43.45 22.17
N TYR A 54 8.27 -42.84 22.13
CA TYR A 54 9.17 -42.92 20.97
C TYR A 54 10.15 -44.09 21.11
N LEU A 55 10.04 -45.09 20.24
CA LEU A 55 10.99 -46.19 20.16
C LEU A 55 12.06 -45.92 19.10
N PRO A 56 13.37 -45.97 19.42
CA PRO A 56 14.43 -45.81 18.42
C PRO A 56 14.41 -46.91 17.36
N THR A 57 14.41 -46.54 16.08
CA THR A 57 14.31 -47.49 14.95
C THR A 57 15.25 -47.19 13.78
N GLY A 58 15.91 -46.02 13.76
CA GLY A 58 16.80 -45.60 12.65
C GLY A 58 16.03 -45.10 11.42
N TRP A 59 16.76 -44.56 10.42
CA TRP A 59 16.12 -44.03 9.22
C TRP A 59 15.75 -45.12 8.22
N GLN A 60 14.54 -45.03 7.65
CA GLN A 60 14.09 -45.87 6.54
C GLN A 60 13.74 -44.98 5.33
N GLU A 61 14.28 -45.31 4.15
CA GLU A 61 14.02 -44.58 2.92
C GLU A 61 12.54 -44.52 2.57
N GLY A 62 12.10 -43.33 2.15
CA GLY A 62 10.70 -43.05 1.81
C GLY A 62 9.81 -42.70 3.01
N CYS A 63 10.29 -42.82 4.25
CA CYS A 63 9.55 -42.38 5.43
C CYS A 63 9.41 -40.85 5.49
N MET A 64 8.43 -40.37 6.27
CA MET A 64 8.29 -38.94 6.57
C MET A 64 9.14 -38.58 7.80
N ALA A 65 10.00 -37.58 7.65
CA ALA A 65 10.82 -37.04 8.74
C ALA A 65 10.05 -35.99 9.54
N VAL A 66 9.81 -36.24 10.84
CA VAL A 66 9.05 -35.33 11.72
C VAL A 66 9.93 -34.73 12.82
N PHE A 67 9.95 -33.41 12.90
CA PHE A 67 10.68 -32.63 13.91
C PHE A 67 9.66 -31.88 14.78
N ASN A 68 9.33 -32.46 15.94
CA ASN A 68 8.25 -31.97 16.83
C ASN A 68 8.75 -31.32 18.13
N GLY A 69 10.06 -31.02 18.23
CA GLY A 69 10.68 -30.47 19.44
C GLY A 69 11.34 -31.50 20.36
N GLY A 70 11.31 -32.79 20.02
CA GLY A 70 11.90 -33.91 20.78
C GLY A 70 13.44 -34.04 20.73
N GLY A 71 14.14 -33.19 19.97
CA GLY A 71 15.61 -33.24 19.83
C GLY A 71 16.42 -32.75 21.05
N ALA A 72 17.75 -32.69 20.92
CA ALA A 72 18.66 -32.34 22.00
C ALA A 72 18.84 -30.82 22.13
N PHE A 73 17.85 -30.16 22.74
CA PHE A 73 17.90 -28.73 23.08
C PHE A 73 18.74 -28.44 24.33
N ALA A 74 19.83 -29.19 24.52
CA ALA A 74 20.82 -28.97 25.55
C ALA A 74 22.25 -29.19 25.00
N ASP A 75 23.25 -28.53 25.58
CA ASP A 75 24.66 -28.84 25.32
C ASP A 75 25.13 -30.08 26.08
N ALA A 76 26.39 -30.47 25.88
CA ALA A 76 26.99 -31.63 26.55
C ALA A 76 27.03 -31.48 28.08
N ASP A 77 26.95 -30.24 28.58
CA ASP A 77 26.92 -29.89 30.00
C ASP A 77 25.48 -29.77 30.54
N GLY A 78 24.46 -29.98 29.70
CA GLY A 78 23.04 -29.92 30.06
C GLY A 78 22.43 -28.52 30.03
N ASN A 79 23.15 -27.49 29.57
CA ASN A 79 22.60 -26.14 29.46
C ASN A 79 21.64 -26.06 28.27
N ALA A 80 20.51 -25.38 28.46
CA ALA A 80 19.49 -25.23 27.42
C ALA A 80 20.05 -24.52 26.17
N LYS A 81 19.81 -25.12 25.00
CA LYS A 81 20.04 -24.52 23.69
C LYS A 81 18.74 -24.02 23.11
N THR A 82 18.83 -22.92 22.35
CA THR A 82 17.71 -22.34 21.62
C THR A 82 17.55 -22.90 20.20
N VAL A 83 18.55 -23.62 19.70
CA VAL A 83 18.59 -24.21 18.35
C VAL A 83 19.16 -25.62 18.42
N GLU A 84 18.47 -26.57 17.79
CA GLU A 84 19.01 -27.91 17.56
C GLU A 84 19.74 -27.95 16.21
N SER A 85 20.97 -28.45 16.20
CA SER A 85 21.83 -28.48 15.01
C SER A 85 21.97 -29.90 14.47
N ILE A 86 21.58 -30.11 13.22
CA ILE A 86 21.51 -31.41 12.56
C ILE A 86 22.39 -31.40 11.30
N LYS A 87 23.11 -32.49 11.11
CA LYS A 87 23.99 -32.72 9.97
C LYS A 87 23.42 -33.80 9.07
N VAL A 88 23.07 -33.47 7.82
CA VAL A 88 22.69 -34.47 6.81
C VAL A 88 23.96 -35.11 6.27
N SER A 89 24.00 -36.44 6.18
CA SER A 89 25.10 -37.20 5.60
C SER A 89 24.58 -38.12 4.51
N GLY A 90 25.02 -37.89 3.27
CA GLY A 90 24.56 -38.59 2.07
C GLY A 90 23.26 -38.06 1.47
N GLU A 91 22.74 -38.80 0.50
CA GLU A 91 21.44 -38.55 -0.12
C GLU A 91 20.33 -39.16 0.74
N MET A 92 19.45 -38.30 1.29
CA MET A 92 18.33 -38.75 2.12
C MET A 92 17.04 -38.79 1.30
N GLN A 93 16.60 -40.01 0.95
CA GLN A 93 15.32 -40.25 0.29
C GLN A 93 14.17 -40.25 1.32
N VAL A 94 13.31 -39.23 1.23
CA VAL A 94 12.19 -39.01 2.16
C VAL A 94 10.85 -39.03 1.44
N GLY A 95 9.80 -39.47 2.13
CA GLY A 95 8.40 -39.33 1.69
C GLY A 95 7.82 -37.96 1.97
N GLY A 96 8.52 -37.14 2.78
CA GLY A 96 8.17 -35.78 3.16
C GLY A 96 8.95 -35.37 4.41
N ILE A 97 8.88 -34.09 4.75
CA ILE A 97 9.47 -33.56 5.99
C ILE A 97 8.42 -32.69 6.67
N LYS A 98 8.25 -32.84 7.98
CA LYS A 98 7.38 -32.01 8.79
C LYS A 98 8.16 -31.41 9.96
N PHE A 99 8.18 -30.10 10.07
CA PHE A 99 8.59 -29.38 11.28
C PHE A 99 7.34 -28.89 11.97
N ASP A 100 7.05 -29.41 13.15
CA ASP A 100 5.86 -29.09 13.94
C ASP A 100 6.31 -28.68 15.34
N SER A 101 6.97 -27.53 15.42
CA SER A 101 7.61 -27.09 16.65
C SER A 101 7.77 -25.58 16.75
N ASP A 102 7.67 -25.07 17.97
CA ASP A 102 8.04 -23.71 18.33
C ASP A 102 9.55 -23.53 18.56
N LYS A 103 10.31 -24.64 18.58
CA LYS A 103 11.77 -24.61 18.72
C LYS A 103 12.47 -24.39 17.39
N ASN A 104 13.69 -23.85 17.44
CA ASN A 104 14.48 -23.60 16.24
C ASN A 104 15.32 -24.81 15.85
N TYR A 105 15.43 -25.05 14.54
CA TYR A 105 16.25 -26.11 13.97
C TYR A 105 17.22 -25.54 12.95
N SER A 106 18.41 -26.11 12.87
CA SER A 106 19.43 -25.81 11.86
C SER A 106 19.86 -27.11 11.20
N ILE A 107 19.57 -27.27 9.91
CA ILE A 107 19.99 -28.43 9.11
C ILE A 107 21.07 -27.99 8.14
N SER A 108 22.20 -28.69 8.15
CA SER A 108 23.33 -28.40 7.26
C SER A 108 24.01 -29.68 6.79
N TYR A 109 24.85 -29.60 5.75
CA TYR A 109 25.68 -30.73 5.33
C TYR A 109 26.59 -31.23 6.46
N SER A 110 26.95 -32.50 6.38
CA SER A 110 28.11 -33.09 7.04
C SER A 110 29.41 -32.48 6.48
N SER A 111 30.57 -33.00 6.86
CA SER A 111 31.85 -32.47 6.38
C SER A 111 32.01 -32.52 4.85
N ASP A 112 31.28 -33.40 4.15
CA ASP A 112 31.35 -33.55 2.69
C ASP A 112 30.12 -32.94 1.97
N LYS A 113 30.27 -31.73 1.45
CA LYS A 113 29.17 -30.96 0.86
C LYS A 113 28.74 -31.44 -0.53
N ALA A 114 29.49 -32.32 -1.19
CA ALA A 114 29.27 -32.62 -2.60
C ALA A 114 28.11 -33.58 -2.86
N THR A 115 27.76 -34.43 -1.90
CA THR A 115 26.74 -35.48 -2.05
C THR A 115 25.53 -35.32 -1.14
N ASP A 116 25.63 -34.46 -0.12
CA ASP A 116 24.60 -34.30 0.92
C ASP A 116 23.39 -33.51 0.39
N LYS A 117 22.23 -34.17 0.33
CA LYS A 117 20.99 -33.57 -0.15
C LYS A 117 19.77 -34.34 0.34
N ILE A 118 18.63 -33.68 0.33
CA ILE A 118 17.33 -34.29 0.63
C ILE A 118 16.54 -34.40 -0.66
N VAL A 119 16.06 -35.60 -0.96
CA VAL A 119 15.36 -35.95 -2.21
C VAL A 119 14.07 -36.70 -1.90
N GLY A 120 13.10 -36.64 -2.82
CA GLY A 120 11.84 -37.36 -2.67
C GLY A 120 10.69 -36.71 -3.43
N ASP A 121 9.57 -37.42 -3.51
CA ASP A 121 8.34 -36.90 -4.12
C ASP A 121 7.46 -36.11 -3.12
N GLY A 122 7.85 -36.12 -1.85
CA GLY A 122 7.14 -35.45 -0.75
C GLY A 122 7.28 -33.93 -0.73
N THR A 123 6.77 -33.34 0.35
CA THR A 123 6.79 -31.89 0.62
C THR A 123 7.49 -31.61 1.95
N LEU A 124 8.20 -30.48 2.04
CA LEU A 124 8.63 -29.91 3.32
C LEU A 124 7.50 -29.04 3.89
N ILE A 125 6.97 -29.42 5.05
CA ILE A 125 5.91 -28.69 5.75
C ILE A 125 6.50 -28.06 7.01
N LYS A 126 6.37 -26.74 7.14
CA LYS A 126 6.81 -26.00 8.33
C LYS A 126 5.61 -25.41 9.07
N GLU A 127 5.39 -25.89 10.28
CA GLU A 127 4.38 -25.50 11.26
C GLU A 127 5.07 -25.05 12.57
N GLY A 128 4.28 -24.51 13.52
CA GLY A 128 4.80 -23.93 14.75
C GLY A 128 5.57 -22.61 14.53
N THR A 129 5.86 -21.89 15.61
CA THR A 129 6.45 -20.54 15.56
C THR A 129 7.97 -20.51 15.39
N GLY A 130 8.64 -21.67 15.48
CA GLY A 130 10.10 -21.76 15.41
C GLY A 130 10.67 -21.41 14.03
N THR A 131 11.98 -21.19 13.99
CA THR A 131 12.75 -20.95 12.76
C THR A 131 13.48 -22.21 12.33
N LEU A 132 13.39 -22.54 11.04
CA LEU A 132 14.16 -23.57 10.38
C LEU A 132 15.21 -22.93 9.48
N THR A 133 16.48 -23.01 9.85
CA THR A 133 17.59 -22.61 8.97
C THR A 133 18.07 -23.84 8.22
N LEU A 134 17.99 -23.81 6.89
CA LEU A 134 18.54 -24.87 6.05
C LEU A 134 19.79 -24.36 5.35
N ASN A 135 20.76 -25.25 5.26
CA ASN A 135 21.97 -25.09 4.46
C ASN A 135 22.34 -26.47 3.90
N VAL A 136 21.36 -27.14 3.28
CA VAL A 136 21.49 -28.39 2.55
C VAL A 136 20.54 -28.31 1.34
N LEU A 137 20.91 -28.93 0.22
CA LEU A 137 20.08 -28.92 -0.97
C LEU A 137 18.78 -29.70 -0.73
N ASN A 138 17.65 -29.05 -0.93
CA ASN A 138 16.32 -29.66 -0.90
C ASN A 138 15.81 -29.84 -2.33
N GLN A 139 15.63 -31.08 -2.76
CA GLN A 139 15.09 -31.45 -4.08
C GLN A 139 13.75 -32.18 -3.95
N LEU A 140 12.98 -31.88 -2.91
CA LEU A 140 11.62 -32.40 -2.78
C LEU A 140 10.73 -31.84 -3.90
N LYS A 141 10.16 -32.73 -4.71
CA LYS A 141 9.31 -32.35 -5.86
C LYS A 141 8.01 -31.67 -5.43
N GLY A 142 7.51 -31.98 -4.23
CA GLY A 142 6.36 -31.32 -3.64
C GLY A 142 6.66 -29.93 -3.08
N GLY A 143 7.92 -29.46 -3.16
CA GLY A 143 8.34 -28.13 -2.69
C GLY A 143 8.24 -27.94 -1.18
N THR A 144 7.99 -26.70 -0.77
CA THR A 144 7.88 -26.27 0.63
C THR A 144 6.54 -25.58 0.89
N ILE A 145 5.86 -25.96 1.96
CA ILE A 145 4.66 -25.28 2.48
C ILE A 145 4.99 -24.73 3.87
N VAL A 146 4.86 -23.42 4.06
CA VAL A 146 5.09 -22.77 5.36
C VAL A 146 3.75 -22.31 5.93
N ARG A 147 3.29 -22.99 6.98
CA ARG A 147 2.05 -22.70 7.71
C ARG A 147 2.26 -21.87 8.97
N GLY A 148 3.49 -21.84 9.49
CA GLY A 148 3.87 -21.07 10.66
C GLY A 148 5.38 -20.95 10.82
N GLY A 149 5.82 -19.89 11.52
CA GLY A 149 7.24 -19.62 11.73
C GLY A 149 7.97 -19.26 10.44
N GLN A 150 9.24 -19.63 10.34
CA GLN A 150 10.10 -19.22 9.23
C GLN A 150 11.00 -20.33 8.69
N VAL A 151 11.20 -20.38 7.37
CA VAL A 151 12.23 -21.20 6.71
C VAL A 151 13.30 -20.29 6.07
N ASN A 152 14.57 -20.45 6.45
CA ASN A 152 15.64 -19.53 6.08
C ASN A 152 16.69 -20.15 5.17
N SER A 153 17.05 -19.36 4.15
CA SER A 153 18.33 -19.42 3.45
C SER A 153 19.23 -18.27 3.94
N ASP A 154 20.50 -18.55 4.16
CA ASP A 154 21.41 -17.60 4.81
C ASP A 154 22.00 -16.58 3.83
N LYS A 155 22.73 -17.05 2.81
CA LYS A 155 23.51 -16.20 1.89
C LYS A 155 23.25 -16.56 0.43
N LYS A 156 23.73 -15.74 -0.51
CA LYS A 156 23.49 -15.96 -1.95
C LYS A 156 23.99 -17.31 -2.49
N ASP A 157 25.04 -17.87 -1.88
CA ASP A 157 25.64 -19.15 -2.26
C ASP A 157 25.08 -20.34 -1.46
N SER A 158 24.02 -20.10 -0.67
CA SER A 158 23.24 -21.18 -0.07
C SER A 158 22.59 -22.04 -1.17
N PRO A 159 22.43 -23.35 -0.95
CA PRO A 159 21.80 -24.22 -1.92
C PRO A 159 20.31 -23.87 -2.02
N ASN A 160 19.60 -24.41 -3.01
CA ASN A 160 18.15 -24.30 -3.00
C ASN A 160 17.59 -25.09 -1.81
N VAL A 161 17.19 -24.39 -0.76
CA VAL A 161 16.62 -24.99 0.46
C VAL A 161 15.10 -25.15 0.39
N PHE A 162 14.47 -24.55 -0.61
CA PHE A 162 13.02 -24.43 -0.70
C PHE A 162 12.39 -25.50 -1.60
N GLY A 163 13.18 -26.19 -2.42
CA GLY A 163 12.67 -27.15 -3.41
C GLY A 163 12.10 -26.44 -4.65
N ASP A 164 11.18 -27.11 -5.35
CA ASP A 164 10.70 -26.65 -6.66
C ASP A 164 9.67 -25.50 -6.57
N THR A 165 8.95 -25.37 -5.46
CA THR A 165 7.95 -24.31 -5.22
C THR A 165 7.84 -24.00 -3.74
N ILE A 166 7.33 -22.82 -3.42
CA ILE A 166 6.97 -22.40 -2.06
C ILE A 166 5.48 -22.07 -2.03
N VAL A 167 4.79 -22.47 -0.96
CA VAL A 167 3.44 -21.99 -0.61
C VAL A 167 3.50 -21.38 0.78
N LEU A 168 3.13 -20.10 0.90
CA LEU A 168 3.08 -19.37 2.15
C LEU A 168 1.63 -19.33 2.66
N ASP A 169 1.31 -20.22 3.59
CA ASP A 169 -0.02 -20.38 4.21
C ASP A 169 0.02 -19.84 5.65
N ASN A 170 0.24 -18.52 5.82
CA ASN A 170 0.47 -17.84 7.11
C ASN A 170 1.92 -17.92 7.66
N GLY A 171 2.79 -18.65 6.98
CA GLY A 171 4.21 -18.72 7.30
C GLY A 171 5.08 -17.68 6.61
N SER A 172 6.39 -17.76 6.87
CA SER A 172 7.38 -16.88 6.27
C SER A 172 8.62 -17.61 5.75
N ILE A 173 9.34 -16.97 4.83
CA ILE A 173 10.68 -17.38 4.42
C ILE A 173 11.68 -16.24 4.59
N GLY A 174 12.94 -16.57 4.85
CA GLY A 174 14.07 -15.64 4.78
C GLY A 174 14.97 -15.98 3.60
N VAL A 175 15.22 -14.99 2.75
CA VAL A 175 15.98 -15.17 1.51
C VAL A 175 17.24 -14.34 1.54
N ALA A 176 18.39 -15.01 1.51
CA ALA A 176 19.71 -14.39 1.54
C ALA A 176 19.87 -13.37 2.68
N MET A 177 19.35 -13.70 3.88
CA MET A 177 19.19 -12.80 5.02
C MET A 177 20.49 -12.09 5.47
N SER A 178 21.65 -12.73 5.30
CA SER A 178 22.95 -12.13 5.64
C SER A 178 23.66 -11.48 4.45
N GLU A 179 23.05 -11.45 3.26
CA GLU A 179 23.70 -10.95 2.05
C GLU A 179 23.73 -9.42 1.99
N ILE A 180 24.94 -8.88 2.12
CA ILE A 180 25.21 -7.44 2.16
C ILE A 180 26.16 -6.97 1.05
N SER A 181 26.40 -7.80 0.03
CA SER A 181 27.41 -7.55 -1.01
C SER A 181 26.94 -7.84 -2.44
N THR A 182 27.74 -7.41 -3.41
CA THR A 182 27.54 -7.74 -4.84
C THR A 182 28.34 -8.99 -5.23
N PRO A 183 27.87 -9.79 -6.21
CA PRO A 183 26.60 -9.66 -6.93
C PRO A 183 25.40 -10.02 -6.04
N ALA A 184 24.24 -9.44 -6.35
CA ALA A 184 23.02 -9.73 -5.60
C ALA A 184 22.55 -11.18 -5.80
N CYS A 185 21.91 -11.75 -4.79
CA CYS A 185 21.28 -13.06 -4.87
C CYS A 185 20.12 -13.03 -5.87
N GLN A 186 20.08 -13.98 -6.80
CA GLN A 186 18.92 -14.17 -7.68
C GLN A 186 18.03 -15.24 -7.08
N PHE A 187 16.82 -14.84 -6.71
CA PHE A 187 15.81 -15.75 -6.18
C PHE A 187 14.84 -16.15 -7.28
N THR A 188 14.76 -17.45 -7.55
CA THR A 188 14.06 -18.01 -8.73
C THR A 188 12.89 -18.93 -8.38
N VAL A 189 12.79 -19.38 -7.12
CA VAL A 189 11.78 -20.38 -6.70
C VAL A 189 10.38 -19.75 -6.71
N PRO A 190 9.40 -20.29 -7.45
CA PRO A 190 8.03 -19.79 -7.45
C PRO A 190 7.39 -19.75 -6.06
N VAL A 191 6.59 -18.72 -5.78
CA VAL A 191 5.96 -18.49 -4.47
C VAL A 191 4.47 -18.29 -4.63
N GLY A 192 3.69 -19.18 -4.02
CA GLY A 192 2.23 -19.10 -3.95
C GLY A 192 1.73 -18.54 -2.63
N ILE A 193 0.75 -17.65 -2.69
CA ILE A 193 0.03 -17.14 -1.51
C ILE A 193 -1.47 -17.42 -1.73
N PRO A 194 -2.03 -18.47 -1.09
CA PRO A 194 -3.43 -18.83 -1.26
C PRO A 194 -4.40 -17.71 -0.81
N GLU A 195 -5.60 -17.71 -1.37
CA GLU A 195 -6.65 -16.75 -1.01
C GLU A 195 -6.95 -16.76 0.49
N GLY A 196 -7.10 -15.57 1.07
CA GLY A 196 -7.35 -15.39 2.50
C GLY A 196 -6.16 -15.71 3.42
N LYS A 197 -4.98 -15.98 2.86
CA LYS A 197 -3.74 -16.23 3.61
C LYS A 197 -2.80 -15.04 3.52
N VAL A 198 -1.91 -14.94 4.51
CA VAL A 198 -0.83 -13.94 4.52
C VAL A 198 0.51 -14.66 4.43
N GLY A 199 1.32 -14.38 3.41
CA GLY A 199 2.64 -14.96 3.26
C GLY A 199 3.71 -13.90 3.36
N SER A 200 4.79 -14.17 4.09
CA SER A 200 5.86 -13.17 4.31
C SER A 200 7.22 -13.61 3.76
N ILE A 201 7.93 -12.69 3.12
CA ILE A 201 9.32 -12.85 2.71
C ILE A 201 10.18 -11.82 3.43
N TRP A 202 11.17 -12.30 4.15
CA TRP A 202 12.24 -11.49 4.71
C TRP A 202 13.39 -11.48 3.72
N ALA A 203 13.64 -10.32 3.11
CA ALA A 203 14.67 -10.17 2.09
C ALA A 203 15.98 -9.70 2.72
N GLY A 204 17.09 -10.31 2.32
CA GLY A 204 18.41 -9.72 2.46
C GLY A 204 18.56 -8.41 1.69
N ARG A 205 19.60 -7.64 1.99
CA ARG A 205 19.80 -6.33 1.37
C ARG A 205 20.07 -6.41 -0.13
N TYR A 206 20.79 -7.43 -0.59
CA TYR A 206 21.14 -7.60 -2.00
C TYR A 206 20.40 -8.81 -2.58
N LEU A 207 19.12 -8.60 -2.89
CA LEU A 207 18.22 -9.63 -3.41
C LEU A 207 17.55 -9.17 -4.69
N GLN A 208 17.48 -10.05 -5.69
CA GLN A 208 16.75 -9.87 -6.94
C GLN A 208 15.67 -10.94 -7.02
N PHE A 209 14.41 -10.52 -6.98
CA PHE A 209 13.28 -11.39 -7.26
C PHE A 209 13.17 -11.61 -8.77
N THR A 210 13.41 -12.85 -9.18
CA THR A 210 13.25 -13.34 -10.57
C THR A 210 12.29 -14.52 -10.65
N ASN A 211 11.75 -14.92 -9.50
CA ASN A 211 10.73 -15.95 -9.35
C ASN A 211 9.36 -15.46 -9.85
N LYS A 212 8.41 -16.39 -9.96
CA LYS A 212 6.99 -16.07 -10.14
C LYS A 212 6.29 -16.01 -8.79
N PHE A 213 5.46 -15.00 -8.59
CA PHE A 213 4.46 -14.96 -7.53
C PHE A 213 3.11 -15.38 -8.11
N TYR A 214 2.32 -16.13 -7.34
CA TYR A 214 0.98 -16.52 -7.74
C TYR A 214 0.00 -16.60 -6.56
N GLY A 215 -1.29 -16.57 -6.86
CA GLY A 215 -2.36 -16.63 -5.87
C GLY A 215 -2.99 -15.28 -5.55
N LYS A 216 -3.87 -15.26 -4.54
CA LYS A 216 -4.79 -14.15 -4.22
C LYS A 216 -4.70 -13.69 -2.76
N GLY A 217 -3.78 -14.24 -1.98
CA GLY A 217 -3.57 -13.81 -0.60
C GLY A 217 -2.75 -12.53 -0.51
N THR A 218 -2.37 -12.16 0.71
CA THR A 218 -1.52 -10.99 0.96
C THR A 218 -0.07 -11.40 1.04
N LEU A 219 0.77 -10.86 0.15
CA LEU A 219 2.22 -11.00 0.20
C LEU A 219 2.83 -9.83 0.98
N VAL A 220 3.55 -10.14 2.05
CA VAL A 220 4.36 -9.17 2.79
C VAL A 220 5.82 -9.34 2.41
N ILE A 221 6.46 -8.29 1.91
CA ILE A 221 7.91 -8.28 1.66
C ILE A 221 8.56 -7.32 2.66
N TYR A 222 9.34 -7.88 3.58
CA TYR A 222 10.25 -7.12 4.42
C TYR A 222 11.52 -6.84 3.60
N ALA A 223 11.60 -5.66 2.99
CA ALA A 223 12.70 -5.26 2.13
C ALA A 223 13.99 -5.10 2.93
N GLY A 224 15.08 -5.69 2.45
CA GLY A 224 16.40 -5.66 3.11
C GLY A 224 17.18 -4.36 2.94
N GLY A 225 16.64 -3.37 2.23
CA GLY A 225 17.33 -2.08 2.02
C GLY A 225 17.26 -1.61 0.58
N GLU A 226 18.14 -0.66 0.22
CA GLU A 226 18.16 0.05 -1.06
C GLU A 226 18.65 -0.81 -2.24
N ARG A 227 18.73 -2.13 -2.06
CA ARG A 227 19.17 -3.10 -3.07
C ARG A 227 18.31 -4.37 -3.12
N THR A 228 17.06 -4.24 -2.68
CA THR A 228 16.01 -5.24 -2.88
C THR A 228 15.30 -4.93 -4.20
N TYR A 229 15.55 -5.74 -5.23
CA TYR A 229 15.06 -5.50 -6.59
C TYR A 229 13.98 -6.50 -6.96
N ILE A 230 12.97 -6.03 -7.68
CA ILE A 230 11.95 -6.87 -8.32
C ILE A 230 12.37 -7.21 -9.76
N THR A 231 13.67 -7.30 -10.00
CA THR A 231 14.26 -7.57 -11.33
C THR A 231 15.74 -7.94 -11.21
N ASP A 232 16.23 -8.77 -12.14
CA ASP A 232 17.67 -8.97 -12.36
C ASP A 232 18.30 -7.85 -13.21
N ASP A 233 17.49 -7.19 -14.03
CA ASP A 233 17.92 -6.17 -14.98
C ASP A 233 17.60 -4.77 -14.49
N LYS A 234 18.64 -4.06 -14.08
CA LYS A 234 18.53 -2.67 -13.60
C LYS A 234 18.48 -1.64 -14.73
N ALA A 235 18.73 -2.05 -15.98
CA ALA A 235 18.84 -1.14 -17.11
C ALA A 235 17.51 -0.86 -17.83
N GLY A 236 16.45 -1.58 -17.49
CA GLY A 236 15.11 -1.35 -18.05
C GLY A 236 14.92 -1.97 -19.42
N LYS A 237 15.58 -3.11 -19.64
CA LYS A 237 15.54 -3.91 -20.87
C LYS A 237 14.70 -5.17 -20.71
N LYS A 238 14.28 -5.52 -19.50
CA LYS A 238 13.34 -6.61 -19.20
C LYS A 238 12.17 -6.13 -18.33
N ASP A 239 10.99 -6.68 -18.60
CA ASP A 239 9.79 -6.42 -17.81
C ASP A 239 9.77 -7.23 -16.50
N MET A 240 9.01 -6.72 -15.54
CA MET A 240 8.77 -7.34 -14.24
C MET A 240 7.77 -8.50 -14.32
N THR A 241 8.18 -9.60 -14.95
CA THR A 241 7.31 -10.77 -15.15
C THR A 241 6.97 -11.54 -13.86
N CYS A 242 7.61 -11.22 -12.75
CA CYS A 242 7.44 -11.92 -11.49
C CYS A 242 6.00 -11.82 -10.92
N TRP A 243 5.18 -10.86 -11.39
CA TRP A 243 3.84 -10.56 -10.88
C TRP A 243 2.73 -11.01 -11.84
N ASP A 244 3.06 -11.54 -13.02
CA ASP A 244 2.08 -11.86 -14.08
C ASP A 244 0.93 -12.78 -13.62
N ASP A 245 1.20 -13.65 -12.63
CA ASP A 245 0.27 -14.67 -12.14
C ASP A 245 -0.26 -14.36 -10.72
N PHE A 246 0.06 -13.18 -10.17
CA PHE A 246 -0.34 -12.78 -8.82
C PHE A 246 -1.50 -11.78 -8.87
N GLU A 247 -2.60 -12.12 -8.19
CA GLU A 247 -3.82 -11.31 -8.12
C GLU A 247 -4.11 -10.84 -6.69
N GLY A 248 -3.15 -11.02 -5.77
CA GLY A 248 -3.30 -10.68 -4.37
C GLY A 248 -2.83 -9.27 -4.00
N ASP A 249 -2.79 -9.03 -2.69
CA ASP A 249 -2.36 -7.77 -2.11
C ASP A 249 -0.86 -7.76 -1.82
N LEU A 250 -0.24 -6.59 -1.88
CA LEU A 250 1.17 -6.38 -1.55
C LEU A 250 1.31 -5.49 -0.32
N VAL A 251 2.08 -5.94 0.66
CA VAL A 251 2.53 -5.14 1.80
C VAL A 251 4.05 -5.04 1.74
N VAL A 252 4.58 -3.83 1.86
CA VAL A 252 6.02 -3.59 1.90
C VAL A 252 6.40 -3.07 3.29
N ALA A 253 7.36 -3.74 3.92
CA ALA A 253 7.85 -3.41 5.26
C ALA A 253 9.38 -3.34 5.29
N ALA A 254 9.94 -2.70 6.31
CA ALA A 254 11.39 -2.61 6.48
C ALA A 254 11.94 -3.84 7.19
N ASN A 255 12.89 -4.55 6.57
CA ASN A 255 13.65 -5.59 7.27
C ASN A 255 14.83 -4.97 8.05
N LYS A 256 14.57 -4.68 9.32
CA LYS A 256 15.56 -4.13 10.26
C LYS A 256 16.33 -5.21 11.04
N THR A 257 16.11 -6.51 10.76
CA THR A 257 16.75 -7.60 11.51
C THR A 257 18.13 -7.96 11.00
N VAL A 258 18.54 -7.47 9.83
CA VAL A 258 19.87 -7.69 9.27
C VAL A 258 20.88 -6.82 10.00
N GLU A 259 21.89 -7.43 10.59
CA GLU A 259 23.02 -6.72 11.17
C GLU A 259 23.95 -6.20 10.06
N TYR A 260 24.27 -4.90 10.10
CA TYR A 260 25.16 -4.27 9.14
C TYR A 260 26.49 -3.93 9.80
N ALA A 261 27.59 -4.25 9.13
CA ALA A 261 28.89 -3.69 9.48
C ALA A 261 28.83 -2.15 9.44
N GLU A 262 29.70 -1.51 10.23
CA GLU A 262 29.76 -0.04 10.33
C GLU A 262 29.86 0.62 8.95
N GLY A 263 29.03 1.65 8.72
CA GLY A 263 28.95 2.35 7.44
C GLY A 263 28.33 1.54 6.28
N LYS A 264 27.83 0.33 6.54
CA LYS A 264 27.16 -0.52 5.54
C LYS A 264 25.64 -0.56 5.71
N ALA A 265 25.04 0.16 6.65
CA ALA A 265 23.58 0.21 6.76
C ALA A 265 22.93 0.73 5.46
N PRO A 266 21.71 0.27 5.12
CA PRO A 266 20.97 0.78 3.97
C PRO A 266 20.51 2.22 4.23
N ALA A 267 20.44 3.02 3.16
CA ALA A 267 19.96 4.40 3.25
C ALA A 267 18.44 4.51 3.42
N PHE A 268 17.72 3.50 2.93
CA PHE A 268 16.27 3.34 3.02
C PHE A 268 15.93 1.86 2.82
N PHE A 269 14.72 1.46 3.20
CA PHE A 269 14.18 0.12 2.92
C PHE A 269 13.09 0.24 1.87
N GLY A 270 13.28 -0.39 0.71
CA GLY A 270 12.29 -0.30 -0.33
C GLY A 270 12.51 -1.29 -1.45
N LEU A 271 11.44 -1.52 -2.20
CA LEU A 271 11.46 -2.36 -3.38
C LEU A 271 11.79 -1.50 -4.61
N GLN A 272 12.70 -2.01 -5.43
CA GLN A 272 13.12 -1.37 -6.67
C GLN A 272 12.48 -2.00 -7.89
N PHE A 273 11.66 -1.21 -8.56
CA PHE A 273 10.88 -1.57 -9.73
C PHE A 273 11.57 -1.15 -11.02
N ASN A 274 11.24 -1.85 -12.10
CA ASN A 274 11.70 -1.54 -13.45
C ASN A 274 10.65 -1.92 -14.50
N THR A 275 10.76 -1.37 -15.70
CA THR A 275 9.92 -1.75 -16.84
C THR A 275 10.61 -1.36 -18.14
N THR A 276 10.32 -2.08 -19.22
CA THR A 276 10.78 -1.71 -20.57
C THR A 276 10.01 -0.51 -21.14
N LYS A 277 8.80 -0.27 -20.62
CA LYS A 277 7.94 0.83 -21.07
C LYS A 277 8.58 2.17 -20.75
N THR A 278 8.61 3.07 -21.73
CA THR A 278 9.08 4.45 -21.52
C THR A 278 7.88 5.36 -21.38
N PHE A 279 7.78 6.03 -20.24
CA PHE A 279 6.68 6.96 -19.99
C PHE A 279 6.92 8.27 -20.74
N THR A 280 5.93 8.71 -21.52
CA THR A 280 6.03 9.90 -22.37
C THR A 280 5.68 11.20 -21.63
N GLY A 281 4.96 11.10 -20.51
CA GLY A 281 4.61 12.23 -19.65
C GLY A 281 3.12 12.32 -19.36
N VAL A 282 2.75 13.27 -18.49
CA VAL A 282 1.37 13.50 -18.02
C VAL A 282 0.42 14.07 -19.08
N ALA A 283 0.93 14.48 -20.24
CA ALA A 283 0.12 14.95 -21.36
C ALA A 283 -0.48 13.77 -22.14
N ASP A 284 0.36 12.80 -22.52
CA ASP A 284 -0.03 11.71 -23.41
C ASP A 284 -0.34 10.40 -22.65
N MET A 285 0.17 10.24 -21.41
CA MET A 285 -0.08 9.09 -20.54
C MET A 285 0.30 7.72 -21.14
N GLU A 286 1.14 7.70 -22.18
CA GLU A 286 1.64 6.46 -22.78
C GLU A 286 2.81 5.87 -21.99
N GLY A 287 2.98 4.55 -22.06
CA GLY A 287 4.11 3.86 -21.44
C GLY A 287 3.97 3.65 -19.93
N ILE A 288 2.73 3.57 -19.44
CA ILE A 288 2.43 3.19 -18.05
C ILE A 288 2.52 1.67 -17.90
N ASP A 289 3.28 1.23 -16.90
CA ASP A 289 3.34 -0.15 -16.47
C ASP A 289 2.13 -0.51 -15.61
N SER A 290 1.43 -1.57 -15.99
CA SER A 290 0.16 -1.98 -15.39
C SER A 290 0.31 -3.16 -14.43
N THR A 291 1.54 -3.55 -14.08
CA THR A 291 1.80 -4.75 -13.28
C THR A 291 1.09 -4.71 -11.92
N LEU A 292 0.95 -3.54 -11.30
CA LEU A 292 0.26 -3.37 -10.02
C LEU A 292 -1.12 -2.68 -10.16
N VAL A 293 -1.66 -2.56 -11.38
CA VAL A 293 -2.86 -1.74 -11.66
C VAL A 293 -4.10 -2.22 -10.93
N ASN A 294 -4.16 -3.50 -10.56
CA ASN A 294 -5.26 -4.11 -9.82
C ASN A 294 -4.87 -4.50 -8.38
N THR A 295 -3.67 -4.12 -7.94
CA THR A 295 -3.13 -4.53 -6.64
C THR A 295 -3.41 -3.46 -5.60
N LYS A 296 -3.89 -3.89 -4.42
CA LYS A 296 -3.81 -3.06 -3.21
C LYS A 296 -2.40 -3.15 -2.65
N VAL A 297 -1.73 -2.01 -2.58
CA VAL A 297 -0.39 -1.85 -2.03
C VAL A 297 -0.48 -1.13 -0.69
N THR A 298 0.14 -1.69 0.35
CA THR A 298 0.29 -1.03 1.66
C THR A 298 1.75 -0.83 2.00
N LEU A 299 2.16 0.41 2.22
CA LEU A 299 3.52 0.78 2.62
C LEU A 299 3.57 0.96 4.14
N LYS A 300 4.35 0.13 4.82
CA LYS A 300 4.55 0.23 6.27
C LYS A 300 5.58 1.32 6.61
N GLU A 301 5.66 1.67 7.88
CA GLU A 301 6.66 2.60 8.41
C GLU A 301 8.08 2.28 7.89
N ASP A 302 8.81 3.33 7.46
CA ASP A 302 10.17 3.28 6.91
C ASP A 302 10.36 2.42 5.65
N ALA A 303 9.27 2.03 4.99
CA ALA A 303 9.29 1.17 3.81
C ALA A 303 8.60 1.83 2.61
N GLY A 304 9.08 1.54 1.40
CA GLY A 304 8.54 2.21 0.23
C GLY A 304 8.87 1.60 -1.12
N LEU A 305 8.43 2.30 -2.17
CA LEU A 305 8.67 1.92 -3.56
C LEU A 305 9.57 2.93 -4.26
N THR A 306 10.42 2.40 -5.14
CA THR A 306 11.37 3.18 -5.94
C THR A 306 11.49 2.58 -7.35
N GLY A 307 11.95 3.37 -8.32
CA GLY A 307 12.28 2.89 -9.67
C GLY A 307 13.79 2.92 -9.93
N VAL A 308 14.31 2.08 -10.82
CA VAL A 308 15.77 1.94 -11.03
C VAL A 308 16.38 2.73 -12.18
N SER A 309 15.63 3.04 -13.23
CA SER A 309 16.19 3.61 -14.46
C SER A 309 15.17 4.29 -15.35
N GLY A 310 15.63 5.17 -16.25
CA GLY A 310 14.83 5.79 -17.31
C GLY A 310 13.71 6.70 -16.84
N THR A 311 12.88 7.11 -17.79
CA THR A 311 11.59 7.77 -17.53
C THR A 311 10.49 6.72 -17.55
N ARG A 312 9.87 6.44 -16.41
CA ARG A 312 8.99 5.29 -16.17
C ARG A 312 7.76 5.69 -15.38
N CYS A 313 6.67 4.96 -15.54
CA CYS A 313 5.47 5.12 -14.72
C CYS A 313 4.93 3.75 -14.31
N PHE A 314 4.58 3.58 -13.03
CA PHE A 314 3.98 2.37 -12.49
C PHE A 314 2.57 2.67 -11.97
N ALA A 315 1.57 1.96 -12.47
CA ALA A 315 0.20 2.04 -12.02
C ALA A 315 -0.04 1.12 -10.83
N ILE A 316 -0.68 1.67 -9.79
CA ILE A 316 -1.12 1.00 -8.58
C ILE A 316 -2.65 1.10 -8.52
N GLY A 317 -3.30 -0.02 -8.20
CA GLY A 317 -4.75 -0.09 -8.01
C GLY A 317 -5.21 0.76 -6.84
N GLU A 318 -4.89 0.31 -5.62
CA GLU A 318 -5.14 1.04 -4.39
C GLU A 318 -3.82 1.23 -3.64
N LEU A 319 -3.55 2.42 -3.12
CA LEU A 319 -2.33 2.72 -2.36
C LEU A 319 -2.70 3.16 -0.95
N ASN A 320 -2.19 2.44 0.03
CA ASN A 320 -2.28 2.75 1.46
C ASN A 320 -0.87 2.95 2.02
N ALA A 321 -0.75 3.72 3.09
CA ALA A 321 0.50 3.90 3.82
C ALA A 321 0.25 4.05 5.32
N GLU A 322 1.21 3.61 6.13
CA GLU A 322 1.42 4.09 7.49
C GLU A 322 2.34 5.31 7.46
N GLU A 323 2.35 6.09 8.56
CA GLU A 323 3.30 7.18 8.73
C GLU A 323 4.74 6.67 8.51
N GLY A 324 5.54 7.37 7.70
CA GLY A 324 6.88 6.93 7.33
C GLY A 324 6.95 6.03 6.08
N GLY A 325 5.83 5.48 5.62
CA GLY A 325 5.74 4.79 4.34
C GLY A 325 5.91 5.77 3.18
N PHE A 326 6.67 5.39 2.13
CA PHE A 326 7.10 6.37 1.12
C PHE A 326 7.02 5.93 -0.34
N LEU A 327 6.78 6.92 -1.21
CA LEU A 327 7.07 6.84 -2.64
C LEU A 327 8.27 7.74 -2.97
N SER A 328 9.13 7.27 -3.87
CA SER A 328 10.30 8.03 -4.29
C SER A 328 10.69 7.72 -5.74
N GLY A 329 11.66 8.48 -6.23
CA GLY A 329 12.37 8.19 -7.47
C GLY A 329 13.41 7.08 -7.27
N TYR A 330 14.52 7.19 -7.99
CA TYR A 330 15.66 6.28 -7.81
C TYR A 330 16.56 6.71 -6.66
N GLY A 331 17.23 5.76 -6.02
CA GLY A 331 18.12 6.00 -4.87
C GLY A 331 19.62 6.08 -5.17
N SER A 332 20.07 5.88 -6.42
CA SER A 332 21.52 5.86 -6.75
C SER A 332 21.96 7.03 -7.63
N GLY A 333 23.18 7.52 -7.39
CA GLY A 333 23.65 8.86 -7.82
C GLY A 333 24.37 8.96 -9.18
N SER A 334 24.32 7.92 -10.02
CA SER A 334 25.02 7.89 -11.33
C SER A 334 24.12 8.09 -12.55
N SER A 335 22.80 8.07 -12.39
CA SER A 335 21.80 8.23 -13.47
C SER A 335 20.77 9.28 -13.07
N ASN A 336 20.01 9.84 -14.03
CA ASN A 336 18.95 10.83 -13.78
C ASN A 336 17.54 10.29 -14.14
N PRO A 337 17.07 9.16 -13.57
CA PRO A 337 15.75 8.63 -13.84
C PRO A 337 14.63 9.56 -13.34
N VAL A 338 13.49 9.40 -13.99
CA VAL A 338 12.25 10.13 -13.75
C VAL A 338 11.14 9.11 -13.52
N ILE A 339 10.69 8.95 -12.28
CA ILE A 339 9.75 7.89 -11.90
C ILE A 339 8.38 8.45 -11.56
N TRP A 340 7.35 7.96 -12.21
CA TRP A 340 5.97 8.36 -11.93
C TRP A 340 5.20 7.21 -11.27
N TRP A 341 4.32 7.57 -10.34
CA TRP A 341 3.41 6.64 -9.69
C TRP A 341 1.98 7.04 -10.04
N SER A 342 1.28 6.22 -10.83
CA SER A 342 -0.15 6.38 -11.08
C SER A 342 -0.91 5.60 -10.01
N ILE A 343 -1.79 6.27 -9.26
CA ILE A 343 -2.50 5.68 -8.12
C ILE A 343 -4.02 5.84 -8.26
N GLY A 344 -4.78 4.95 -7.64
CA GLY A 344 -6.25 5.03 -7.57
C GLY A 344 -6.98 4.31 -8.71
N ASN A 345 -6.27 3.47 -9.47
CA ASN A 345 -6.84 2.74 -10.61
C ASN A 345 -7.96 1.75 -10.21
N SER A 346 -8.02 1.34 -8.93
CA SER A 346 -9.11 0.51 -8.39
C SER A 346 -10.39 1.30 -8.06
N ASN A 347 -10.41 2.62 -8.27
CA ASN A 347 -11.55 3.50 -7.97
C ASN A 347 -11.98 3.52 -6.49
N THR A 348 -11.07 3.19 -5.57
CA THR A 348 -11.35 3.14 -4.13
C THR A 348 -11.04 4.46 -3.44
N ASP A 349 -11.73 4.69 -2.32
CA ASP A 349 -11.48 5.83 -1.45
C ASP A 349 -10.42 5.47 -0.41
N VAL A 350 -9.38 6.32 -0.31
CA VAL A 350 -8.33 6.28 0.71
C VAL A 350 -8.37 7.60 1.47
N THR A 351 -9.16 7.64 2.55
CA THR A 351 -9.48 8.88 3.29
C THR A 351 -8.41 9.29 4.31
N ASN A 352 -7.33 8.52 4.44
CA ASN A 352 -6.18 8.87 5.27
C ASN A 352 -4.92 8.20 4.69
N LEU A 353 -4.13 8.99 3.98
CA LEU A 353 -2.89 8.55 3.34
C LEU A 353 -1.69 9.33 3.93
N PRO A 354 -1.09 8.85 5.03
CA PRO A 354 0.09 9.46 5.66
C PRO A 354 1.37 9.14 4.87
N LEU A 355 1.31 9.31 3.55
CA LEU A 355 2.38 8.97 2.63
C LEU A 355 3.46 10.05 2.62
N TRP A 356 4.71 9.63 2.77
CA TRP A 356 5.85 10.48 2.52
C TRP A 356 6.21 10.45 1.05
N LEU A 357 6.15 11.61 0.41
CA LEU A 357 6.80 11.82 -0.87
C LEU A 357 8.24 12.15 -0.49
N ARG A 358 9.22 11.32 -0.87
CA ARG A 358 10.57 11.42 -0.30
C ARG A 358 11.64 11.46 -1.37
N ASP A 359 12.66 12.32 -1.19
CA ASP A 359 13.95 12.16 -1.88
C ASP A 359 14.82 11.12 -1.16
N ASN A 360 15.25 10.08 -1.89
CA ASN A 360 16.16 9.07 -1.38
C ASN A 360 17.62 9.33 -1.79
N THR A 361 17.91 10.42 -2.50
CA THR A 361 19.24 10.73 -3.02
C THR A 361 19.95 11.84 -2.24
N LYS A 362 21.29 11.80 -2.24
CA LYS A 362 22.13 12.92 -1.76
C LYS A 362 22.51 13.92 -2.86
N ALA A 363 22.06 13.70 -4.11
CA ALA A 363 22.66 14.32 -5.29
C ALA A 363 21.72 15.21 -6.12
N ASN A 364 20.43 15.36 -5.77
CA ASN A 364 19.45 16.15 -6.54
C ASN A 364 19.36 15.75 -8.04
N LYS A 365 19.63 14.48 -8.37
CA LYS A 365 19.74 14.02 -9.77
C LYS A 365 18.53 13.25 -10.28
N ASN A 366 17.70 12.74 -9.38
CA ASN A 366 16.56 11.90 -9.70
C ASN A 366 15.28 12.70 -9.50
N ALA A 367 14.22 12.37 -10.23
CA ALA A 367 12.94 13.03 -10.06
C ALA A 367 11.81 12.02 -9.98
N PHE A 368 10.70 12.39 -9.33
CA PHE A 368 9.51 11.57 -9.29
C PHE A 368 8.23 12.38 -9.18
N GLY A 369 7.11 11.85 -9.69
CA GLY A 369 5.81 12.50 -9.59
C GLY A 369 4.69 11.50 -9.27
N VAL A 370 3.53 12.03 -8.88
CA VAL A 370 2.34 11.22 -8.58
C VAL A 370 1.22 11.65 -9.50
N ILE A 371 0.49 10.68 -10.05
CA ILE A 371 -0.69 10.90 -10.88
C ILE A 371 -1.86 10.23 -10.20
N LYS A 372 -2.88 11.01 -9.84
CA LYS A 372 -4.14 10.47 -9.33
C LYS A 372 -5.08 10.16 -10.49
N GLU A 373 -5.42 8.88 -10.62
CA GLU A 373 -6.34 8.30 -11.59
C GLU A 373 -7.53 7.63 -10.88
N GLY A 374 -8.51 7.15 -11.66
CA GLY A 374 -9.73 6.51 -11.16
C GLY A 374 -10.68 7.47 -10.43
N THR A 375 -11.91 7.01 -10.17
CA THR A 375 -13.00 7.86 -9.66
C THR A 375 -12.98 8.07 -8.15
N GLY A 376 -12.18 7.30 -7.41
CA GLY A 376 -12.09 7.35 -5.96
C GLY A 376 -11.39 8.62 -5.42
N THR A 377 -11.43 8.77 -4.11
CA THR A 377 -10.94 9.93 -3.34
C THR A 377 -9.69 9.58 -2.55
N TYR A 378 -8.63 10.38 -2.67
CA TYR A 378 -7.39 10.19 -1.91
C TYR A 378 -7.10 11.41 -1.05
N ILE A 379 -6.89 11.23 0.26
CA ILE A 379 -6.60 12.32 1.20
C ILE A 379 -5.19 12.14 1.75
N PHE A 380 -4.25 12.96 1.28
CA PHE A 380 -2.86 12.97 1.70
C PHE A 380 -2.69 13.71 3.03
N THR A 381 -2.27 13.00 4.07
CA THR A 381 -2.13 13.51 5.44
C THR A 381 -0.68 13.57 5.92
N GLY A 382 0.27 13.08 5.11
CA GLY A 382 1.70 13.09 5.45
C GLY A 382 2.26 14.51 5.58
N THR A 383 2.97 14.78 6.67
CA THR A 383 3.47 16.12 7.03
C THR A 383 4.95 16.35 6.73
N LYS A 384 5.70 15.29 6.37
CA LYS A 384 7.17 15.32 6.25
C LYS A 384 7.67 15.45 4.80
N ASN A 385 7.08 16.35 4.03
CA ASN A 385 7.41 16.58 2.61
C ASN A 385 8.34 17.79 2.37
N SER A 386 8.88 18.45 3.40
CA SER A 386 9.66 19.70 3.27
C SER A 386 10.98 19.57 2.48
N ASP A 387 11.59 18.38 2.43
CA ASP A 387 12.85 18.12 1.71
C ASP A 387 12.67 17.69 0.23
N THR A 388 11.44 17.60 -0.28
CA THR A 388 11.20 17.07 -1.65
C THR A 388 11.41 18.07 -2.78
N GLY A 389 11.56 19.36 -2.46
CA GLY A 389 11.41 20.46 -3.41
C GLY A 389 12.22 20.30 -4.71
N LYS A 390 13.40 19.66 -4.66
CA LYS A 390 14.28 19.52 -5.83
C LYS A 390 13.94 18.36 -6.76
N VAL A 391 13.25 17.33 -6.27
CA VAL A 391 13.07 16.06 -6.99
C VAL A 391 11.61 15.71 -7.25
N PHE A 392 10.67 16.26 -6.48
CA PHE A 392 9.26 16.01 -6.71
C PHE A 392 8.73 16.80 -7.91
N LEU A 393 7.95 16.13 -8.75
CA LEU A 393 7.42 16.63 -10.02
C LEU A 393 5.97 17.09 -9.92
N GLY A 394 5.37 17.03 -8.74
CA GLY A 394 4.01 17.46 -8.48
C GLY A 394 3.02 16.29 -8.39
N LEU A 395 1.87 16.60 -7.81
CA LEU A 395 0.67 15.77 -7.79
C LEU A 395 -0.23 16.19 -8.96
N HIS A 396 -0.43 15.28 -9.91
CA HIS A 396 -1.25 15.50 -11.09
C HIS A 396 -2.59 14.78 -10.93
N VAL A 397 -3.67 15.51 -10.70
CA VAL A 397 -5.00 14.97 -10.48
C VAL A 397 -5.75 14.90 -11.82
N LYS A 398 -5.74 13.72 -12.42
CA LYS A 398 -6.32 13.47 -13.75
C LYS A 398 -7.76 12.96 -13.68
N LYS A 399 -8.11 12.19 -12.64
CA LYS A 399 -9.47 11.68 -12.40
C LYS A 399 -9.78 11.56 -10.91
N GLY A 400 -11.07 11.63 -10.60
CA GLY A 400 -11.57 11.49 -9.24
C GLY A 400 -11.11 12.66 -8.37
N ARG A 401 -10.80 12.38 -7.10
CA ARG A 401 -10.49 13.40 -6.10
C ARG A 401 -9.14 13.18 -5.42
N ALA A 402 -8.38 14.24 -5.21
CA ALA A 402 -7.19 14.22 -4.37
C ALA A 402 -7.09 15.47 -3.48
N TYR A 403 -7.17 15.26 -2.17
CA TYR A 403 -7.05 16.32 -1.18
C TYR A 403 -5.75 16.22 -0.42
N ILE A 404 -5.22 17.37 0.02
CA ILE A 404 -4.28 17.43 1.13
C ILE A 404 -5.05 17.70 2.43
N ASN A 405 -4.56 17.16 3.53
CA ASN A 405 -5.10 17.47 4.85
C ASN A 405 -3.97 17.46 5.89
N THR A 406 -3.29 18.60 6.01
CA THR A 406 -2.21 18.81 6.97
C THR A 406 -2.50 20.03 7.86
N PRO A 407 -1.86 20.14 9.04
CA PRO A 407 -1.94 21.36 9.85
C PRO A 407 -1.52 22.61 9.05
N VAL A 408 -2.14 23.75 9.35
CA VAL A 408 -1.91 25.05 8.70
C VAL A 408 -1.23 26.06 9.62
N ASP A 409 -1.21 25.78 10.92
CA ASP A 409 -0.68 26.60 12.00
C ASP A 409 0.84 26.49 12.15
N ASP A 410 1.43 25.39 11.68
CA ASP A 410 2.88 25.19 11.64
C ASP A 410 3.45 25.56 10.25
N PRO A 411 4.17 26.69 10.10
CA PRO A 411 4.75 27.12 8.83
C PRO A 411 5.91 26.25 8.34
N THR A 412 6.40 25.32 9.17
CA THR A 412 7.46 24.36 8.79
C THR A 412 6.88 23.12 8.10
N ILE A 413 5.57 22.90 8.20
CA ILE A 413 4.86 21.78 7.58
C ILE A 413 4.32 22.20 6.21
N THR A 414 4.56 21.34 5.23
CA THR A 414 4.03 21.48 3.87
C THR A 414 3.46 20.13 3.43
N ALA A 415 2.29 20.16 2.81
CA ALA A 415 1.69 18.95 2.24
C ALA A 415 2.37 18.58 0.92
N LEU A 416 2.75 19.58 0.10
CA LEU A 416 3.41 19.38 -1.19
C LEU A 416 4.47 20.45 -1.38
N CYS A 417 5.71 20.06 -1.70
CA CYS A 417 6.80 21.00 -1.94
C CYS A 417 7.54 20.71 -3.25
N ARG A 418 7.67 21.75 -4.07
CA ARG A 418 8.44 21.77 -5.32
C ARG A 418 9.23 23.08 -5.42
N SER A 419 10.43 23.05 -5.99
CA SER A 419 11.34 24.19 -6.00
C SER A 419 10.97 25.23 -7.05
N GLU A 420 10.68 24.85 -8.30
CA GLU A 420 10.48 25.85 -9.38
C GLU A 420 9.44 25.44 -10.44
N LYS A 421 8.38 24.72 -10.05
CA LYS A 421 7.34 24.22 -10.98
C LYS A 421 6.06 23.84 -10.23
N THR A 422 5.03 23.47 -10.96
CA THR A 422 3.72 23.04 -10.45
C THR A 422 3.79 21.95 -9.36
N ALA A 423 3.40 22.27 -8.13
CA ALA A 423 3.28 21.31 -7.04
C ALA A 423 1.99 20.49 -7.13
N MET A 424 0.90 21.10 -7.62
CA MET A 424 -0.37 20.41 -7.90
C MET A 424 -0.95 20.89 -9.23
N ALA A 425 -1.37 19.94 -10.07
CA ALA A 425 -2.10 20.22 -11.31
C ALA A 425 -3.43 19.45 -11.30
N ILE A 426 -4.54 20.14 -11.52
CA ILE A 426 -5.89 19.57 -11.51
C ILE A 426 -6.45 19.68 -12.93
N TYR A 427 -6.79 18.55 -13.53
CA TYR A 427 -7.23 18.49 -14.93
C TYR A 427 -8.76 18.38 -15.04
N GLU A 428 -9.26 18.60 -16.25
CA GLU A 428 -10.68 18.50 -16.60
C GLU A 428 -11.37 17.27 -16.01
N GLY A 429 -12.49 17.50 -15.33
CA GLY A 429 -13.30 16.46 -14.68
C GLY A 429 -12.74 15.90 -13.37
N ALA A 430 -11.60 16.41 -12.89
CA ALA A 430 -11.00 16.03 -11.63
C ALA A 430 -11.11 17.14 -10.57
N ILE A 431 -11.05 16.74 -9.31
CA ILE A 431 -11.10 17.64 -8.15
C ILE A 431 -9.81 17.49 -7.36
N GLY A 432 -9.15 18.60 -7.08
CA GLY A 432 -7.99 18.66 -6.18
C GLY A 432 -8.16 19.77 -5.16
N GLY A 433 -7.27 19.84 -4.17
CA GLY A 433 -7.27 20.91 -3.18
C GLY A 433 -7.05 20.37 -1.79
N GLY A 434 -7.76 20.92 -0.79
CA GLY A 434 -7.64 20.45 0.58
C GLY A 434 -7.39 21.55 1.62
N ASN A 435 -6.99 21.08 2.80
CA ASN A 435 -6.58 21.89 3.94
C ASN A 435 -5.08 21.69 4.18
N GLY A 436 -4.28 22.77 4.19
CA GLY A 436 -2.84 22.67 4.40
C GLY A 436 -2.04 23.70 3.61
N ARG A 437 -0.72 23.49 3.55
CA ARG A 437 0.22 24.33 2.81
C ARG A 437 0.74 23.61 1.57
N ILE A 438 0.73 24.30 0.43
CA ILE A 438 1.38 23.87 -0.82
C ILE A 438 2.45 24.90 -1.17
N THR A 439 3.65 24.41 -1.39
CA THR A 439 4.80 25.21 -1.78
C THR A 439 5.10 25.00 -3.26
N SER A 440 5.08 26.11 -4.02
CA SER A 440 5.07 26.24 -5.48
C SER A 440 3.70 26.30 -6.14
N GLU A 441 3.69 26.37 -7.46
CA GLU A 441 2.53 26.67 -8.28
C GLU A 441 1.42 25.62 -8.17
N VAL A 442 0.18 26.09 -8.11
CA VAL A 442 -1.03 25.27 -8.32
C VAL A 442 -1.66 25.66 -9.64
N ILE A 443 -1.92 24.66 -10.50
CA ILE A 443 -2.61 24.85 -11.78
C ILE A 443 -3.97 24.14 -11.74
N VAL A 444 -5.03 24.87 -12.09
CA VAL A 444 -6.36 24.34 -12.35
C VAL A 444 -6.63 24.45 -13.86
N ASP A 445 -6.56 23.32 -14.56
CA ASP A 445 -6.64 23.20 -16.02
C ASP A 445 -7.94 22.47 -16.41
N GLY A 446 -9.05 23.20 -16.42
CA GLY A 446 -10.39 22.65 -16.66
C GLY A 446 -10.99 21.84 -15.50
N GLY A 447 -10.21 21.55 -14.44
CA GLY A 447 -10.66 20.87 -13.24
C GLY A 447 -11.22 21.80 -12.17
N THR A 448 -11.36 21.29 -10.94
CA THR A 448 -11.89 22.03 -9.80
C THR A 448 -10.94 22.02 -8.62
N LEU A 449 -10.59 23.19 -8.11
CA LEU A 449 -9.88 23.36 -6.84
C LEU A 449 -10.90 23.59 -5.72
N GLU A 450 -11.06 22.62 -4.83
CA GLU A 450 -11.84 22.79 -3.59
C GLU A 450 -10.92 23.27 -2.46
N VAL A 451 -11.23 24.43 -1.89
CA VAL A 451 -10.56 24.92 -0.68
C VAL A 451 -11.16 24.18 0.52
N GLY A 452 -10.32 23.70 1.43
CA GLY A 452 -10.76 22.81 2.50
C GLY A 452 -10.80 21.35 2.07
N CYS A 453 -10.97 20.44 3.05
CA CYS A 453 -10.92 18.99 2.82
C CYS A 453 -12.27 18.38 3.21
N GLN A 454 -13.15 18.21 2.22
CA GLN A 454 -14.52 17.71 2.42
C GLN A 454 -15.31 18.55 3.43
N GLY A 455 -15.16 19.87 3.32
CA GLY A 455 -15.72 20.85 4.22
C GLY A 455 -14.75 22.01 4.44
N ILE A 456 -15.15 22.94 5.31
CA ILE A 456 -14.40 24.17 5.59
C ILE A 456 -12.96 23.91 6.04
N GLY A 457 -12.02 24.61 5.43
CA GLY A 457 -10.61 24.63 5.79
C GLY A 457 -9.85 25.82 5.23
N GLN A 458 -8.52 25.71 5.25
CA GLN A 458 -7.62 26.74 4.76
C GLN A 458 -6.56 26.12 3.86
N LEU A 459 -6.41 26.69 2.66
CA LEU A 459 -5.35 26.36 1.73
C LEU A 459 -4.36 27.52 1.66
N ILE A 460 -3.09 27.22 1.96
CA ILE A 460 -2.01 28.21 1.96
C ILE A 460 -1.04 27.88 0.82
N LEU A 461 -0.96 28.76 -0.16
CA LEU A 461 0.03 28.73 -1.24
C LEU A 461 1.18 29.64 -0.86
N ASP A 462 2.14 29.09 -0.16
CA ASP A 462 3.25 29.86 0.41
C ASP A 462 4.49 28.99 0.48
N ASP A 463 5.60 29.64 0.73
CA ASP A 463 6.85 28.96 1.00
C ASP A 463 6.88 28.32 2.39
N ILE A 464 7.91 27.54 2.65
CA ILE A 464 8.30 27.05 3.96
C ILE A 464 9.30 28.05 4.55
N GLU A 465 9.26 28.23 5.87
CA GLU A 465 10.12 29.15 6.59
C GLU A 465 11.60 29.05 6.14
N GLY A 466 12.16 30.18 5.70
CA GLY A 466 13.57 30.30 5.29
C GLY A 466 13.86 30.16 3.80
N GLN A 467 12.85 29.92 2.96
CA GLN A 467 12.99 29.95 1.50
C GLN A 467 12.37 31.26 0.91
N SER A 468 12.51 31.51 -0.40
CA SER A 468 11.86 32.66 -1.10
C SER A 468 11.14 32.23 -2.39
N LEU A 469 10.49 31.07 -2.34
CA LEU A 469 9.70 30.47 -3.39
C LEU A 469 8.35 31.18 -3.54
N LYS A 470 7.95 31.31 -4.80
CA LYS A 470 6.67 31.89 -5.20
C LYS A 470 5.68 30.74 -5.40
N SER A 471 4.53 30.84 -4.77
CA SER A 471 3.46 29.84 -4.84
C SER A 471 2.20 30.43 -5.48
N PRO A 472 2.19 30.65 -6.80
CA PRO A 472 1.04 31.22 -7.48
C PRO A 472 -0.09 30.19 -7.70
N LEU A 473 -1.32 30.68 -7.81
CA LEU A 473 -2.44 29.95 -8.38
C LEU A 473 -2.68 30.41 -9.83
N THR A 474 -2.85 29.46 -10.74
CA THR A 474 -3.28 29.72 -12.12
C THR A 474 -4.49 28.86 -12.47
N VAL A 475 -5.61 29.49 -12.82
CA VAL A 475 -6.84 28.85 -13.32
C VAL A 475 -6.97 29.11 -14.81
N LYS A 476 -7.29 28.08 -15.59
CA LYS A 476 -7.42 28.17 -17.05
C LYS A 476 -8.37 27.10 -17.59
N ASN A 477 -8.71 27.24 -18.87
CA ASN A 477 -9.45 26.24 -19.66
C ASN A 477 -10.78 25.78 -19.03
N GLY A 478 -11.53 26.69 -18.42
CA GLY A 478 -12.82 26.39 -17.77
C GLY A 478 -12.70 25.89 -16.33
N GLY A 479 -11.50 25.95 -15.73
CA GLY A 479 -11.28 25.51 -14.35
C GLY A 479 -12.08 26.33 -13.33
N THR A 480 -12.35 25.76 -12.16
CA THR A 480 -13.10 26.42 -11.09
C THR A 480 -12.36 26.38 -9.76
N VAL A 481 -12.61 27.38 -8.91
CA VAL A 481 -12.17 27.38 -7.51
C VAL A 481 -13.39 27.50 -6.62
N GLU A 482 -13.53 26.58 -5.67
CA GLU A 482 -14.70 26.46 -4.81
C GLU A 482 -14.38 26.77 -3.36
N PHE A 483 -15.29 27.49 -2.72
CA PHE A 483 -15.25 27.89 -1.32
C PHE A 483 -16.59 27.60 -0.65
N GLU A 484 -16.57 27.24 0.63
CA GLU A 484 -17.73 27.05 1.49
C GLU A 484 -17.81 28.14 2.57
N LEU A 485 -19.01 28.66 2.81
CA LEU A 485 -19.31 29.58 3.90
C LEU A 485 -20.28 28.93 4.90
N ALA A 486 -19.89 28.86 6.18
CA ALA A 486 -20.82 28.53 7.26
C ALA A 486 -21.23 29.78 8.07
N ASN A 487 -20.26 30.58 8.51
CA ASN A 487 -20.50 31.80 9.30
C ASN A 487 -19.24 32.68 9.31
N ALA A 488 -19.32 33.88 9.90
CA ALA A 488 -18.22 34.85 9.91
C ALA A 488 -16.88 34.36 10.52
N THR A 489 -16.86 33.23 11.24
CA THR A 489 -15.62 32.65 11.79
C THR A 489 -15.24 31.30 11.19
N SER A 490 -16.15 30.67 10.44
CA SER A 490 -15.97 29.35 9.83
C SER A 490 -16.34 29.43 8.35
N TYR A 491 -15.33 29.53 7.51
CA TYR A 491 -15.43 29.58 6.06
C TYR A 491 -14.07 29.27 5.43
N ASP A 492 -14.09 28.90 4.15
CA ASP A 492 -12.89 28.57 3.40
C ASP A 492 -12.00 29.77 3.13
N LYS A 493 -10.69 29.55 3.23
CA LYS A 493 -9.67 30.58 3.03
C LYS A 493 -8.57 30.09 2.12
N LEU A 494 -8.30 30.84 1.08
CA LEU A 494 -7.15 30.67 0.20
C LEU A 494 -6.19 31.85 0.35
N THR A 495 -4.93 31.56 0.66
CA THR A 495 -3.88 32.58 0.71
C THR A 495 -2.78 32.25 -0.27
N SER A 496 -2.25 33.24 -0.99
CA SER A 496 -1.06 33.08 -1.82
C SER A 496 -0.02 34.15 -1.50
N ASN A 497 1.23 33.73 -1.32
CA ASN A 497 2.38 34.65 -1.24
C ASN A 497 2.77 35.27 -2.60
N ASN A 498 1.98 34.96 -3.64
CA ASN A 498 2.17 35.43 -4.99
C ASN A 498 0.82 35.83 -5.61
N THR A 499 0.66 35.59 -6.90
CA THR A 499 -0.56 35.82 -7.66
C THR A 499 -1.55 34.69 -7.50
N ALA A 500 -2.83 35.05 -7.54
CA ALA A 500 -3.90 34.13 -7.90
C ALA A 500 -4.52 34.68 -9.20
N THR A 501 -4.39 33.95 -10.30
CA THR A 501 -4.81 34.39 -11.64
C THR A 501 -5.92 33.49 -12.15
N PHE A 502 -7.06 34.06 -12.50
CA PHE A 502 -8.26 33.33 -12.88
C PHE A 502 -8.50 33.26 -14.39
N ASN A 503 -7.90 34.12 -15.20
CA ASN A 503 -7.99 34.11 -16.67
C ASN A 503 -9.43 34.03 -17.22
N GLY A 504 -10.37 34.76 -16.60
CA GLY A 504 -11.78 34.77 -16.96
C GLY A 504 -12.59 33.57 -16.46
N ASN A 505 -12.00 32.70 -15.64
CA ASN A 505 -12.68 31.52 -15.10
C ASN A 505 -13.43 31.82 -13.79
N LYS A 506 -14.13 30.81 -13.27
CA LYS A 506 -15.12 30.98 -12.20
C LYS A 506 -14.55 30.77 -10.79
N ILE A 507 -15.07 31.57 -9.87
CA ILE A 507 -15.04 31.34 -8.42
C ILE A 507 -16.45 30.94 -8.01
N ILE A 508 -16.58 29.80 -7.34
CA ILE A 508 -17.87 29.32 -6.82
C ILE A 508 -17.83 29.41 -5.30
N VAL A 509 -18.84 30.05 -4.73
CA VAL A 509 -19.02 30.18 -3.29
C VAL A 509 -20.31 29.45 -2.91
N LYS A 510 -20.18 28.41 -2.09
CA LYS A 510 -21.26 27.50 -1.69
C LYS A 510 -21.62 27.70 -0.22
N ALA A 511 -22.86 27.41 0.13
CA ALA A 511 -23.24 27.21 1.53
C ALA A 511 -22.62 25.91 2.04
N ALA A 512 -21.99 25.95 3.22
CA ALA A 512 -21.53 24.74 3.90
C ALA A 512 -22.71 23.82 4.29
N GLU A 513 -22.44 22.55 4.62
CA GLU A 513 -23.46 21.57 5.02
C GLU A 513 -24.42 22.13 6.08
N THR A 514 -23.91 22.94 7.00
CA THR A 514 -24.70 23.80 7.88
C THR A 514 -24.14 25.22 7.86
N PHE A 515 -25.01 26.23 7.72
CA PHE A 515 -24.61 27.63 7.75
C PHE A 515 -25.56 28.48 8.61
N ASP A 516 -25.02 29.55 9.19
CA ASP A 516 -25.74 30.61 9.89
C ASP A 516 -25.04 31.95 9.62
N ILE A 517 -25.50 32.64 8.58
CA ILE A 517 -24.92 33.90 8.08
C ILE A 517 -25.84 35.06 8.49
N LYS A 518 -25.25 36.07 9.11
CA LYS A 518 -25.94 37.28 9.57
C LYS A 518 -25.77 38.43 8.60
N ASP A 519 -26.70 39.38 8.69
CA ASP A 519 -26.63 40.63 7.93
C ASP A 519 -25.36 41.40 8.33
N GLY A 520 -24.55 41.78 7.35
CA GLY A 520 -23.27 42.45 7.56
C GLY A 520 -22.08 41.52 7.82
N ASP A 521 -22.26 40.20 7.84
CA ASP A 521 -21.13 39.26 7.90
C ASP A 521 -20.20 39.47 6.69
N SER A 522 -18.90 39.32 6.92
CA SER A 522 -17.85 39.53 5.92
C SER A 522 -16.86 38.38 5.92
N PHE A 523 -16.49 37.91 4.73
CA PHE A 523 -15.66 36.72 4.51
C PHE A 523 -14.52 37.05 3.55
N THR A 524 -13.26 37.01 4.01
CA THR A 524 -12.10 37.14 3.11
C THR A 524 -11.71 35.77 2.59
N ILE A 525 -12.30 35.37 1.45
CA ILE A 525 -12.11 34.02 0.89
C ILE A 525 -10.76 33.87 0.17
N LEU A 526 -10.24 34.96 -0.40
CA LEU A 526 -8.95 34.98 -1.10
C LEU A 526 -8.10 36.15 -0.60
N ASP A 527 -6.82 35.89 -0.34
CA ASP A 527 -5.78 36.89 -0.08
C ASP A 527 -4.52 36.55 -0.89
N ALA A 528 -4.19 37.37 -1.89
CA ALA A 528 -3.02 37.19 -2.75
C ALA A 528 -2.07 38.39 -2.64
N ALA A 529 -0.80 38.10 -2.37
CA ALA A 529 0.22 39.12 -2.17
C ALA A 529 0.55 39.92 -3.44
N ILE A 530 0.21 39.41 -4.63
CA ILE A 530 0.42 40.11 -5.90
C ILE A 530 -0.87 40.11 -6.71
N LYS A 531 -1.32 41.30 -7.08
CA LYS A 531 -2.45 41.50 -8.01
C LYS A 531 -1.99 41.28 -9.46
N PRO A 532 -2.58 40.31 -10.19
CA PRO A 532 -2.30 40.15 -11.61
C PRO A 532 -2.90 41.31 -12.43
N GLU A 533 -2.17 41.76 -13.45
CA GLU A 533 -2.63 42.85 -14.32
C GLU A 533 -3.68 42.34 -15.33
N GLY A 534 -4.84 43.00 -15.39
CA GLY A 534 -5.88 42.69 -16.37
C GLY A 534 -6.62 41.37 -16.16
N ASP A 535 -6.46 40.71 -15.02
CA ASP A 535 -7.16 39.47 -14.71
C ASP A 535 -8.67 39.71 -14.53
N THR A 536 -9.47 38.70 -14.89
CA THR A 536 -10.93 38.75 -14.81
C THR A 536 -11.46 37.43 -14.25
N TYR A 537 -12.60 37.48 -13.57
CA TYR A 537 -13.28 36.30 -13.02
C TYR A 537 -14.76 36.61 -12.80
N GLU A 538 -15.56 35.55 -12.69
CA GLU A 538 -16.96 35.60 -12.28
C GLU A 538 -17.11 34.90 -10.93
N VAL A 539 -17.86 35.51 -10.01
CA VAL A 539 -18.21 34.90 -8.72
C VAL A 539 -19.65 34.41 -8.76
N GLU A 540 -19.83 33.11 -8.57
CA GLU A 540 -21.12 32.43 -8.55
C GLU A 540 -21.45 31.99 -7.11
N PHE A 541 -22.69 32.24 -6.66
CA PHE A 541 -23.15 31.85 -5.32
C PHE A 541 -24.17 30.71 -5.41
N GLN A 542 -23.97 29.65 -4.64
CA GLN A 542 -24.79 28.43 -4.67
C GLN A 542 -25.23 28.00 -3.26
N GLY A 543 -26.42 27.40 -3.15
CA GLY A 543 -26.91 26.83 -1.88
C GLY A 543 -27.41 27.84 -0.83
N PHE A 544 -27.51 29.13 -1.17
CA PHE A 544 -28.01 30.16 -0.25
C PHE A 544 -29.50 30.48 -0.47
N PRO A 545 -30.26 30.80 0.61
CA PRO A 545 -31.67 31.13 0.52
C PRO A 545 -31.87 32.52 -0.09
N VAL A 546 -33.02 32.74 -0.73
CA VAL A 546 -33.38 34.03 -1.36
C VAL A 546 -33.40 35.22 -0.38
N SER A 547 -33.48 34.98 0.93
CA SER A 547 -33.43 36.03 1.97
C SER A 547 -32.02 36.55 2.23
N LEU A 548 -30.99 35.85 1.75
CA LEU A 548 -29.58 36.18 1.91
C LEU A 548 -29.01 36.53 0.54
N THR A 549 -28.58 37.78 0.38
CA THR A 549 -27.85 38.24 -0.81
C THR A 549 -26.38 38.33 -0.47
N LEU A 550 -25.52 37.79 -1.33
CA LEU A 550 -24.07 37.87 -1.20
C LEU A 550 -23.51 38.73 -2.32
N ALA A 551 -22.50 39.54 -1.99
CA ALA A 551 -21.78 40.37 -2.95
C ALA A 551 -20.28 40.19 -2.76
N ALA A 552 -19.55 39.98 -3.86
CA ALA A 552 -18.10 39.92 -3.87
C ALA A 552 -17.51 41.30 -4.21
N THR A 553 -16.50 41.71 -3.45
CA THR A 553 -15.75 42.94 -3.69
C THR A 553 -14.26 42.64 -3.69
N GLU A 554 -13.54 43.26 -4.63
CA GLU A 554 -12.09 43.23 -4.66
C GLU A 554 -11.52 44.41 -3.87
N GLU A 555 -10.62 44.12 -2.93
CA GLU A 555 -9.92 45.12 -2.13
C GLU A 555 -8.41 45.05 -2.41
N SER A 556 -7.83 46.12 -2.98
CA SER A 556 -6.39 46.20 -3.22
C SER A 556 -5.66 46.80 -2.02
N TYR A 557 -4.47 46.29 -1.70
CA TYR A 557 -3.64 46.78 -0.60
C TYR A 557 -2.16 46.73 -0.96
N GLN A 558 -1.32 47.51 -0.28
CA GLN A 558 0.13 47.43 -0.46
C GLN A 558 0.65 46.20 0.32
N SER A 559 1.11 45.18 -0.39
CA SER A 559 1.62 43.93 0.20
C SER A 559 3.13 43.98 0.47
N GLY A 560 3.86 44.85 -0.23
CA GLY A 560 5.30 45.01 -0.07
C GLY A 560 5.87 46.11 -0.94
N THR A 561 7.18 46.04 -1.20
CA THR A 561 7.92 46.92 -2.11
C THR A 561 8.84 46.09 -3.01
N LYS A 562 9.14 46.62 -4.19
CA LYS A 562 10.15 46.08 -5.11
C LYS A 562 11.05 47.21 -5.61
N THR A 563 12.27 46.89 -6.00
CA THR A 563 13.19 47.85 -6.60
C THR A 563 13.06 47.83 -8.12
N GLU A 564 12.86 49.00 -8.73
CA GLU A 564 12.88 49.18 -10.18
C GLU A 564 14.02 50.12 -10.61
N GLY A 565 14.72 49.76 -11.70
CA GLY A 565 15.90 50.47 -12.22
C GLY A 565 17.23 49.80 -11.87
N GLU A 566 18.34 50.34 -12.39
CA GLU A 566 19.70 49.85 -12.13
C GLU A 566 20.59 50.94 -11.51
N GLY A 567 21.54 50.54 -10.66
CA GLY A 567 22.53 51.45 -10.06
C GLY A 567 21.92 52.51 -9.13
N GLU A 568 22.52 53.71 -9.11
CA GLU A 568 22.06 54.83 -8.26
C GLU A 568 20.67 55.38 -8.65
N THR A 569 20.07 54.89 -9.74
CA THR A 569 18.73 55.28 -10.20
C THR A 569 17.63 54.31 -9.76
N ALA A 570 17.99 53.27 -9.02
CA ALA A 570 17.05 52.30 -8.49
C ALA A 570 16.09 52.96 -7.48
N THR A 571 14.78 52.76 -7.67
CA THR A 571 13.73 53.30 -6.79
C THR A 571 12.86 52.18 -6.23
N GLU A 572 12.45 52.31 -4.97
CA GLU A 572 11.46 51.40 -4.38
C GLU A 572 10.05 51.82 -4.81
N VAL A 573 9.32 50.86 -5.37
CA VAL A 573 7.91 51.02 -5.76
C VAL A 573 7.04 50.01 -5.02
N PRO A 574 5.78 50.34 -4.70
CA PRO A 574 4.89 49.43 -3.99
C PRO A 574 4.54 48.20 -4.84
N VAL A 575 4.49 47.04 -4.18
CA VAL A 575 3.83 45.84 -4.71
C VAL A 575 2.42 45.83 -4.16
N MET A 576 1.43 45.68 -5.06
CA MET A 576 0.02 45.66 -4.70
C MET A 576 -0.47 44.22 -4.63
N GLY A 577 -1.04 43.84 -3.50
CA GLY A 577 -1.84 42.62 -3.32
C GLY A 577 -3.33 42.92 -3.44
N TYR A 578 -4.15 41.87 -3.38
CA TYR A 578 -5.60 42.01 -3.38
C TYR A 578 -6.30 40.93 -2.56
N LYS A 579 -7.52 41.25 -2.12
CA LYS A 579 -8.43 40.35 -1.43
C LYS A 579 -9.76 40.26 -2.18
N ILE A 580 -10.39 39.09 -2.12
CA ILE A 580 -11.81 38.94 -2.48
C ILE A 580 -12.58 38.79 -1.19
N VAL A 581 -13.44 39.77 -0.94
CA VAL A 581 -14.28 39.86 0.26
C VAL A 581 -15.73 39.64 -0.14
N ILE A 582 -16.38 38.66 0.48
CA ILE A 582 -17.82 38.44 0.36
C ILE A 582 -18.51 39.18 1.51
N THR A 583 -19.55 39.96 1.22
CA THR A 583 -20.38 40.63 2.22
C THR A 583 -21.81 40.15 2.13
N ALA A 584 -22.39 39.78 3.28
CA ALA A 584 -23.78 39.35 3.40
C ALA A 584 -24.73 40.53 3.61
N LYS A 585 -25.84 40.51 2.87
CA LYS A 585 -26.99 41.39 3.08
C LYS A 585 -28.25 40.55 3.31
N GLY A 586 -28.92 40.78 4.42
CA GLY A 586 -29.91 39.86 4.96
C GLY A 586 -29.28 38.73 5.75
N SER A 587 -30.10 37.85 6.31
CA SER A 587 -29.63 36.70 7.10
C SER A 587 -30.23 35.41 6.57
N GLY A 588 -29.50 34.33 6.75
CA GLY A 588 -29.91 33.00 6.35
C GLY A 588 -29.27 31.95 7.26
N SER A 589 -30.04 30.94 7.62
CA SER A 589 -29.53 29.75 8.28
C SER A 589 -30.18 28.52 7.66
N GLY A 590 -29.47 27.41 7.65
CA GLY A 590 -29.99 26.18 7.07
C GLY A 590 -28.94 25.10 6.91
N THR A 591 -29.36 24.00 6.33
CA THR A 591 -28.47 22.97 5.82
C THR A 591 -28.17 23.29 4.35
N GLY A 592 -26.91 23.44 3.96
CA GLY A 592 -26.47 23.77 2.59
C GLY A 592 -26.67 22.65 1.56
N LEU A 593 -27.54 21.67 1.86
CA LEU A 593 -28.04 20.75 0.85
C LEU A 593 -28.66 21.59 -0.25
N GLU A 594 -28.11 21.49 -1.45
CA GLU A 594 -28.69 22.04 -2.66
C GLU A 594 -30.19 21.72 -2.66
N ASP A 595 -31.01 22.76 -2.62
CA ASP A 595 -32.38 22.68 -3.11
C ASP A 595 -32.21 22.34 -4.60
N PHE A 596 -32.13 21.05 -4.92
CA PHE A 596 -32.05 20.54 -6.29
C PHE A 596 -33.36 20.91 -6.99
N ASN A 597 -33.41 22.13 -7.52
CA ASN A 597 -34.11 22.41 -8.77
C ASN A 597 -33.25 21.86 -9.91
N VAL A 598 -33.04 20.54 -9.91
CA VAL A 598 -32.63 19.80 -11.10
C VAL A 598 -33.66 18.69 -11.25
N ALA A 599 -34.28 18.68 -12.42
CA ALA A 599 -35.09 17.56 -12.84
C ALA A 599 -34.30 16.25 -12.67
N ASP A 600 -34.97 15.23 -12.14
CA ASP A 600 -34.61 13.81 -12.25
C ASP A 600 -33.50 13.22 -11.34
N GLU A 601 -33.38 13.64 -10.07
CA GLU A 601 -32.71 12.80 -9.06
C GLU A 601 -33.63 12.36 -7.90
N LEU A 602 -33.47 11.10 -7.50
CA LEU A 602 -34.29 10.44 -6.49
C LEU A 602 -33.78 10.78 -5.07
N ALA A 603 -34.57 11.54 -4.32
CA ALA A 603 -34.33 11.91 -2.93
C ALA A 603 -35.04 10.96 -1.94
N VAL A 604 -34.36 10.61 -0.85
CA VAL A 604 -34.92 9.81 0.26
C VAL A 604 -34.50 10.46 1.59
N TYR A 605 -35.46 10.86 2.42
CA TYR A 605 -35.20 11.57 3.68
C TYR A 605 -36.26 11.30 4.76
N ALA A 606 -35.99 11.63 6.02
CA ALA A 606 -36.96 11.52 7.11
C ALA A 606 -37.74 12.83 7.29
N GLN A 607 -39.05 12.74 7.52
CA GLN A 607 -39.91 13.89 7.82
C GLN A 607 -41.10 13.46 8.68
N ASN A 608 -41.33 14.13 9.81
CA ASN A 608 -42.48 13.92 10.70
C ASN A 608 -42.72 12.44 11.07
N GLY A 609 -41.66 11.71 11.44
CA GLY A 609 -41.78 10.29 11.81
C GLY A 609 -42.04 9.34 10.63
N SER A 610 -41.83 9.81 9.39
CA SER A 610 -41.98 9.02 8.16
C SER A 610 -40.71 9.08 7.32
N ILE A 611 -40.49 8.05 6.50
CA ILE A 611 -39.51 8.10 5.40
C ILE A 611 -40.24 8.63 4.16
N VAL A 612 -39.68 9.64 3.53
CA VAL A 612 -40.21 10.27 2.31
C VAL A 612 -39.26 9.97 1.15
N VAL A 613 -39.84 9.52 0.04
CA VAL A 613 -39.16 9.26 -1.23
C VAL A 613 -39.73 10.21 -2.28
N LYS A 614 -38.89 11.08 -2.84
CA LYS A 614 -39.26 12.01 -3.92
C LYS A 614 -38.42 11.72 -5.16
N GLY A 615 -39.07 11.57 -6.31
CA GLY A 615 -38.42 11.43 -7.61
C GLY A 615 -39.37 10.86 -8.67
N ALA A 616 -39.02 11.03 -9.94
CA ALA A 616 -39.77 10.45 -11.05
C ALA A 616 -39.53 8.93 -11.16
N GLY A 617 -40.55 8.19 -11.60
CA GLY A 617 -40.40 6.77 -11.95
C GLY A 617 -40.16 5.80 -10.78
N VAL A 618 -40.56 6.15 -9.55
CA VAL A 618 -40.53 5.24 -8.39
C VAL A 618 -41.55 4.12 -8.58
N GLU A 619 -41.07 2.89 -8.67
CA GLU A 619 -41.90 1.69 -8.81
C GLU A 619 -42.16 1.02 -7.47
N ASN A 620 -41.15 0.98 -6.59
CA ASN A 620 -41.25 0.31 -5.29
C ASN A 620 -40.20 0.84 -4.29
N VAL A 621 -40.53 0.84 -3.00
CA VAL A 621 -39.67 1.24 -1.90
C VAL A 621 -39.63 0.13 -0.84
N ILE A 622 -38.43 -0.34 -0.52
CA ILE A 622 -38.16 -1.32 0.54
C ILE A 622 -37.35 -0.64 1.64
N VAL A 623 -37.87 -0.63 2.86
CA VAL A 623 -37.18 -0.15 4.05
C VAL A 623 -36.74 -1.34 4.88
N MET A 624 -35.47 -1.36 5.27
CA MET A 624 -34.88 -2.37 6.15
C MET A 624 -34.27 -1.72 7.38
N ASN A 625 -34.31 -2.42 8.51
CA ASN A 625 -33.51 -2.05 9.68
C ASN A 625 -32.02 -2.43 9.48
N THR A 626 -31.16 -2.04 10.42
CA THR A 626 -29.71 -2.33 10.37
C THR A 626 -29.35 -3.83 10.46
N GLN A 627 -30.31 -4.68 10.82
CA GLN A 627 -30.16 -6.14 10.86
C GLN A 627 -30.61 -6.81 9.53
N GLY A 628 -30.99 -6.01 8.53
CA GLY A 628 -31.41 -6.48 7.21
C GLY A 628 -32.86 -6.98 7.15
N GLN A 629 -33.65 -6.79 8.20
CA GLN A 629 -35.07 -7.17 8.20
C GLN A 629 -35.90 -6.10 7.47
N VAL A 630 -36.79 -6.53 6.57
CA VAL A 630 -37.71 -5.63 5.86
C VAL A 630 -38.82 -5.19 6.81
N VAL A 631 -38.90 -3.88 7.03
CA VAL A 631 -39.91 -3.24 7.89
C VAL A 631 -41.01 -2.54 7.10
N ALA A 632 -40.76 -2.20 5.83
CA ALA A 632 -41.79 -1.74 4.88
C ALA A 632 -41.43 -2.13 3.44
N ASN A 633 -42.43 -2.45 2.63
CA ASN A 633 -42.30 -2.71 1.19
C ASN A 633 -43.56 -2.16 0.50
N THR A 634 -43.44 -1.05 -0.20
CA THR A 634 -44.59 -0.26 -0.67
C THR A 634 -44.26 0.57 -1.90
N ASN A 635 -45.29 0.88 -2.68
CA ASN A 635 -45.18 1.82 -3.80
C ASN A 635 -45.49 3.27 -3.36
N ALA A 636 -45.66 3.51 -2.06
CA ALA A 636 -45.95 4.82 -1.50
C ALA A 636 -44.67 5.68 -1.38
N SER A 637 -44.82 6.96 -1.70
CA SER A 637 -43.76 7.98 -1.55
C SER A 637 -43.57 8.47 -0.11
N ILE A 638 -44.48 8.11 0.80
CA ILE A 638 -44.41 8.43 2.23
C ILE A 638 -44.69 7.16 3.00
N ILE A 639 -43.71 6.72 3.81
CA ILE A 639 -43.76 5.51 4.62
C ILE A 639 -43.79 5.92 6.10
N PRO A 640 -44.95 5.85 6.76
CA PRO A 640 -45.05 6.10 8.19
C PRO A 640 -44.26 5.04 8.96
N MET A 641 -43.32 5.48 9.79
CA MET A 641 -42.54 4.59 10.63
C MET A 641 -43.08 4.71 12.05
N ASN A 642 -43.87 3.72 12.47
CA ASN A 642 -44.61 3.72 13.73
C ASN A 642 -43.66 3.76 14.96
N THR A 643 -43.14 4.94 15.30
CA THR A 643 -42.39 5.31 16.51
C THR A 643 -41.04 4.64 16.77
N VAL A 644 -40.45 3.90 15.82
CA VAL A 644 -39.11 3.32 16.01
C VAL A 644 -38.05 4.27 15.47
N GLN A 645 -37.43 5.06 16.36
CA GLN A 645 -36.22 5.84 16.04
C GLN A 645 -35.06 4.90 15.70
N GLY A 646 -34.26 5.28 14.70
CA GLY A 646 -33.12 4.49 14.29
C GLY A 646 -32.68 4.70 12.85
N MET A 647 -31.57 4.05 12.48
CA MET A 647 -31.05 4.05 11.12
C MET A 647 -31.75 2.98 10.28
N TYR A 648 -32.17 3.36 9.09
CA TYR A 648 -32.81 2.49 8.11
C TYR A 648 -32.06 2.50 6.79
N ILE A 649 -32.08 1.36 6.10
CA ILE A 649 -31.62 1.22 4.72
C ILE A 649 -32.85 1.24 3.83
N VAL A 650 -32.94 2.22 2.94
CA VAL A 650 -34.05 2.39 2.00
C VAL A 650 -33.56 2.04 0.60
N LYS A 651 -34.14 0.99 0.01
CA LYS A 651 -33.95 0.61 -1.39
C LYS A 651 -35.14 1.08 -2.20
N VAL A 652 -34.88 1.88 -3.23
CA VAL A 652 -35.92 2.38 -4.13
C VAL A 652 -35.66 1.82 -5.50
N LYS A 653 -36.65 1.10 -6.03
CA LYS A 653 -36.68 0.65 -7.42
C LYS A 653 -37.29 1.73 -8.27
N THR A 654 -36.57 2.15 -9.30
CA THR A 654 -37.05 3.05 -10.35
C THR A 654 -36.99 2.35 -11.70
N ILE A 655 -37.55 2.98 -12.73
CA ILE A 655 -37.41 2.55 -14.13
C ILE A 655 -35.94 2.46 -14.60
N ALA A 656 -35.01 3.17 -13.93
CA ALA A 656 -33.59 3.23 -14.27
C ALA A 656 -32.70 2.28 -13.45
N GLY A 657 -33.22 1.67 -12.37
CA GLY A 657 -32.44 0.77 -11.52
C GLY A 657 -32.86 0.78 -10.05
N ILE A 658 -32.00 0.26 -9.17
CA ILE A 658 -32.23 0.26 -7.71
C ILE A 658 -31.25 1.22 -7.04
N VAL A 659 -31.78 2.21 -6.32
CA VAL A 659 -31.01 3.16 -5.50
C VAL A 659 -31.08 2.74 -4.04
N THR A 660 -29.97 2.76 -3.33
CA THR A 660 -29.93 2.48 -1.87
C THR A 660 -29.47 3.72 -1.12
N LYS A 661 -30.25 4.15 -0.11
CA LYS A 661 -29.96 5.29 0.76
C LYS A 661 -30.04 4.87 2.22
N LYS A 662 -29.26 5.52 3.08
CA LYS A 662 -29.39 5.40 4.55
C LYS A 662 -30.16 6.60 5.06
N VAL A 663 -31.15 6.36 5.92
CA VAL A 663 -31.99 7.41 6.52
C VAL A 663 -32.01 7.21 8.01
N ILE A 664 -31.82 8.30 8.77
CA ILE A 664 -31.95 8.30 10.22
C ILE A 664 -33.28 8.97 10.57
N LEU A 665 -34.08 8.31 11.40
CA LEU A 665 -35.45 8.67 11.74
C LEU A 665 -35.60 9.00 13.23
#